data_AF-A0A8B7QIP2-F1
#
_entry.id   AF-A0A8B7QIP2-F1
#
_cell.length_a   1.000
_cell.length_b   1.000
_cell.length_c   1.000
_cell.angle_alpha   90.00
_cell.angle_beta   90.00
_cell.angle_gamma   90.00
#
_symmetry.space_group_name_H-M   'P 1'
#
loop_
_entity.id
_entity.type
_entity.pdbx_description
1 polymer ?
#
loop_
_entity_poly.entity_id
_entity_poly.type
_entity_poly.pdbx_seq_one_letter_code
_entity_poly.pdbx_strand_id
1 'polypeptide(L)'
;MQANGAGGGGGGGGGGGGGGGGGGGGGQGQTQELACLSAQNGESSPSSSSSAGDLAHANGLLPSAPSAASNNSNSLNVNNGVPGGAAASATAAAAASAAAAAASSLATPELGSSLKKKKRLSQSDEDVIRLIGQHLNGLGLNQTVDLLMQESGCRLEHPSATKFRNHVMEGDWDKAENDLNELKPLVHSPHAIVRMKFLLLQQKYLEYLEDGKVLEALQVLRCELTPLKYNTERIHVLSGYLMCSHAEDLRAKAEWEGKGTASRSKLLDKLQTYLPPSVMLPPRRLQTLLRQAVELQRDRCLYHNTKLDNNLDSVSLLIDHVCSRRQFPCYTQQILTEHCNEVWFCKFSNDGTKLATGSKDTTVIIWQVDPDTHLLKLLKTLEGHAYGVSYIAWSPDDNYLVACGPDDCSELWLWNVQTGELRTKMSQSHEDSLTSVAWNPDGKRFVTGGQRGQFYQCDLDGNLLDSWEGVRVQCLWCLSDGKTVLASDTHQRIRGYNFEDLTDRNIVQEDHPIMSFTISKTGRLALLNVATQGVHLWDLQDRVLVRKYQGVTQGFYTIHSCFGGHNEDFISSGSEDHKVYIWHKRSELPIAELTGHTRTVNCVSWNPQIPSMMASASDDGTVRIWGPAPFIDHQNIEEECSSMDS
;
A
#
# COMPACT_ATOMS: atom_id res chain seq x y z
N MET A 1 -63.90 37.26 42.98
CA MET A 1 -63.93 35.90 43.54
C MET A 1 -62.49 35.52 43.82
N GLN A 2 -62.05 35.79 45.06
CA GLN A 2 -61.62 34.77 46.05
C GLN A 2 -60.38 33.98 45.59
N ALA A 3 -59.28 33.88 46.33
CA ALA A 3 -58.89 34.42 47.63
C ALA A 3 -57.38 34.11 47.85
N ASN A 4 -56.71 35.00 48.60
CA ASN A 4 -55.65 34.77 49.60
C ASN A 4 -54.37 33.99 49.21
N GLY A 5 -53.15 34.41 49.58
CA GLY A 5 -52.74 35.38 50.59
C GLY A 5 -51.72 34.77 51.54
N ALA A 6 -50.67 35.56 51.81
CA ALA A 6 -49.79 35.56 52.97
C ALA A 6 -48.64 34.54 53.08
N GLY A 7 -47.43 35.10 53.12
CA GLY A 7 -46.24 34.56 53.76
C GLY A 7 -45.27 35.71 54.03
N GLY A 8 -45.36 36.31 55.22
CA GLY A 8 -44.50 37.40 55.70
C GLY A 8 -43.54 36.96 56.81
N GLY A 9 -42.67 37.89 57.20
CA GLY A 9 -41.71 37.82 58.31
C GLY A 9 -40.29 37.58 57.79
N GLY A 10 -39.30 38.46 57.92
CA GLY A 10 -38.92 39.35 59.03
C GLY A 10 -37.46 38.96 59.39
N GLY A 11 -36.49 39.82 59.71
CA GLY A 11 -36.39 41.27 59.85
C GLY A 11 -34.93 41.63 60.23
N GLY A 12 -34.69 42.93 60.43
CA GLY A 12 -33.56 43.52 61.19
C GLY A 12 -32.23 43.63 60.45
N GLY A 13 -31.50 44.74 60.44
CA GLY A 13 -31.68 46.04 61.08
C GLY A 13 -30.35 46.81 61.13
N GLY A 14 -30.41 48.14 60.95
CA GLY A 14 -29.46 49.17 61.43
C GLY A 14 -28.03 49.19 60.84
N GLY A 15 -27.41 50.32 60.50
CA GLY A 15 -27.74 51.74 60.68
C GLY A 15 -26.47 52.56 60.92
N GLY A 16 -26.35 53.71 60.24
CA GLY A 16 -25.48 54.87 60.54
C GLY A 16 -24.02 54.75 60.08
N GLY A 17 -23.34 55.75 59.51
CA GLY A 17 -23.53 57.18 59.19
C GLY A 17 -22.18 57.60 58.54
N GLY A 18 -21.98 58.63 57.71
CA GLY A 18 -22.62 59.93 57.59
C GLY A 18 -21.55 61.03 57.78
N GLY A 19 -21.11 61.67 56.68
CA GLY A 19 -20.42 62.98 56.62
C GLY A 19 -18.88 62.96 56.66
N GLY A 20 -18.12 63.76 55.89
CA GLY A 20 -18.43 64.81 54.91
C GLY A 20 -17.18 65.65 54.58
N GLY A 21 -17.19 66.33 53.42
CA GLY A 21 -16.36 67.49 53.03
C GLY A 21 -14.92 67.21 52.57
N GLY A 22 -14.36 67.81 51.53
CA GLY A 22 -14.81 68.84 50.57
C GLY A 22 -13.60 69.47 49.84
N GLY A 23 -13.77 69.82 48.56
CA GLY A 23 -12.98 70.80 47.76
C GLY A 23 -11.63 70.31 47.19
N GLY A 24 -11.23 70.59 45.95
CA GLY A 24 -11.80 71.38 44.84
C GLY A 24 -10.72 71.78 43.81
N GLY A 25 -11.12 71.95 42.53
CA GLY A 25 -10.39 72.60 41.42
C GLY A 25 -9.60 71.64 40.51
N GLY A 26 -9.83 71.48 39.20
CA GLY A 26 -10.36 72.37 38.14
C GLY A 26 -9.21 72.70 37.17
N GLY A 27 -9.27 72.58 35.84
CA GLY A 27 -10.33 72.17 34.92
C GLY A 27 -9.88 72.25 33.45
N GLN A 28 -10.88 72.13 32.55
CA GLN A 28 -10.96 72.51 31.12
C GLN A 28 -10.09 71.71 30.11
N GLY A 29 -10.59 71.23 28.96
CA GLY A 29 -11.92 71.29 28.36
C GLY A 29 -11.86 70.92 26.86
N GLN A 30 -13.00 70.41 26.36
CA GLN A 30 -13.50 70.41 24.96
C GLN A 30 -13.15 69.26 23.98
N THR A 31 -14.13 68.35 23.89
CA THR A 31 -14.78 67.74 22.70
C THR A 31 -14.53 68.34 21.31
N GLN A 32 -14.32 67.49 20.28
CA GLN A 32 -15.33 67.23 19.22
C GLN A 32 -14.96 66.06 18.29
N GLU A 33 -16.00 65.37 17.83
CA GLU A 33 -16.06 64.24 16.88
C GLU A 33 -15.84 64.63 15.40
N LEU A 34 -15.81 63.57 14.57
CA LEU A 34 -16.00 63.45 13.12
C LEU A 34 -14.71 63.55 12.29
N ALA A 35 -14.53 62.85 11.18
CA ALA A 35 -15.04 61.59 10.61
C ALA A 35 -14.18 61.35 9.35
N CYS A 36 -13.85 60.09 9.06
CA CYS A 36 -13.77 59.47 7.73
C CYS A 36 -13.13 60.25 6.53
N LEU A 37 -12.02 59.70 5.99
CA LEU A 37 -11.89 59.15 4.62
C LEU A 37 -10.52 59.42 3.94
N SER A 38 -9.98 58.32 3.44
CA SER A 38 -9.33 58.15 2.12
C SER A 38 -7.83 58.44 1.92
N ALA A 39 -7.33 57.67 0.94
CA ALA A 39 -6.05 57.70 0.21
C ALA A 39 -4.85 57.01 0.91
N GLN A 40 -4.52 55.77 0.55
CA GLN A 40 -3.74 55.34 -0.63
C GLN A 40 -2.27 55.80 -0.63
N ASN A 41 -1.41 54.77 -0.65
CA ASN A 41 -0.09 54.66 -1.25
C ASN A 41 0.98 55.71 -0.92
N GLY A 42 2.03 55.22 -0.26
CA GLY A 42 3.33 55.88 -0.19
C GLY A 42 4.43 54.84 -0.03
N GLU A 43 5.14 54.58 -1.12
CA GLU A 43 6.43 53.89 -1.16
C GLU A 43 7.40 54.48 -0.12
N SER A 44 8.26 53.65 0.45
CA SER A 44 9.72 53.88 0.52
C SER A 44 10.37 52.95 1.54
N SER A 45 11.34 52.16 1.07
CA SER A 45 12.45 51.71 1.90
C SER A 45 13.16 52.92 2.49
N PRO A 46 13.90 52.77 3.61
CA PRO A 46 15.35 52.83 3.39
C PRO A 46 16.21 51.97 4.33
N SER A 47 17.40 51.68 3.79
CA SER A 47 18.72 51.81 4.43
C SER A 47 19.17 50.86 5.57
N SER A 48 20.05 49.95 5.17
CA SER A 48 21.48 49.86 5.58
C SER A 48 21.86 49.58 7.05
N SER A 49 22.65 48.51 7.25
CA SER A 49 24.03 48.53 7.79
C SER A 49 24.49 47.07 7.95
N SER A 50 25.36 46.55 7.09
CA SER A 50 26.84 46.58 7.18
C SER A 50 27.42 45.99 8.47
N SER A 51 27.98 44.77 8.38
CA SER A 51 29.39 44.56 8.75
C SER A 51 29.89 43.23 8.18
N ALA A 52 30.82 43.37 7.24
CA ALA A 52 31.72 42.33 6.79
C ALA A 52 32.85 42.14 7.82
N GLY A 53 33.38 40.92 7.90
CA GLY A 53 34.57 40.57 8.64
C GLY A 53 35.07 39.22 8.14
N ASP A 54 36.21 39.26 7.48
CA ASP A 54 36.66 38.40 6.39
C ASP A 54 37.81 37.45 6.83
N LEU A 55 38.21 36.53 5.92
CA LEU A 55 39.48 35.76 5.85
C LEU A 55 39.57 34.44 6.66
N ALA A 56 40.14 33.32 6.16
CA ALA A 56 40.74 32.99 4.87
C ALA A 56 41.11 31.47 4.78
N HIS A 57 41.11 30.97 3.53
CA HIS A 57 42.00 29.98 2.88
C HIS A 57 42.22 28.54 3.44
N ALA A 58 41.86 27.55 2.61
CA ALA A 58 42.81 26.54 2.10
C ALA A 58 42.30 25.87 0.79
N ASN A 59 43.23 25.62 -0.12
CA ASN A 59 43.09 25.22 -1.53
C ASN A 59 43.01 23.70 -1.78
N GLY A 60 42.52 23.35 -2.98
CA GLY A 60 42.92 22.17 -3.77
C GLY A 60 41.84 21.07 -3.87
N LEU A 61 41.47 20.49 -5.01
CA LEU A 61 42.05 20.35 -6.35
C LEU A 61 40.93 19.93 -7.33
N LEU A 62 40.95 20.47 -8.56
CA LEU A 62 40.33 19.89 -9.76
C LEU A 62 41.26 18.81 -10.34
N PRO A 63 40.76 17.85 -11.14
CA PRO A 63 40.87 18.02 -12.61
C PRO A 63 39.67 17.42 -13.39
N SER A 64 39.12 18.17 -14.35
CA SER A 64 39.29 18.01 -15.82
C SER A 64 38.38 16.98 -16.51
N ALA A 65 37.55 17.48 -17.44
CA ALA A 65 36.97 16.71 -18.55
C ALA A 65 38.07 16.19 -19.51
N PRO A 66 37.73 15.23 -20.38
CA PRO A 66 37.84 15.55 -21.80
C PRO A 66 36.69 15.02 -22.66
N SER A 67 36.54 15.70 -23.79
CA SER A 67 35.66 15.46 -24.93
C SER A 67 36.29 14.57 -26.02
N ALA A 68 35.42 13.96 -26.84
CA ALA A 68 35.51 13.74 -28.29
C ALA A 68 35.92 12.37 -28.89
N ALA A 69 35.27 12.11 -30.04
CA ALA A 69 35.52 11.15 -31.15
C ALA A 69 34.97 9.72 -30.98
N SER A 70 33.79 9.38 -31.53
CA SER A 70 33.44 9.10 -32.95
C SER A 70 33.77 7.67 -33.42
N ASN A 71 32.74 6.88 -33.73
CA ASN A 71 32.57 6.23 -35.05
C ASN A 71 31.25 5.44 -35.13
N ASN A 72 30.40 5.90 -36.07
CA ASN A 72 29.62 5.17 -37.09
C ASN A 72 28.77 3.94 -36.69
N SER A 73 27.60 3.67 -37.25
CA SER A 73 26.61 4.37 -38.08
C SER A 73 25.48 3.37 -38.35
N ASN A 74 24.23 3.84 -38.31
CA ASN A 74 22.99 3.34 -38.92
C ASN A 74 23.04 2.13 -39.87
N SER A 75 22.02 1.26 -39.84
CA SER A 75 20.81 1.43 -40.69
C SER A 75 19.90 0.19 -40.72
N LEU A 76 18.60 0.47 -40.60
CA LEU A 76 17.47 -0.37 -41.03
C LEU A 76 17.54 -0.64 -42.54
N ASN A 77 17.18 -1.84 -43.01
CA ASN A 77 16.01 -2.02 -43.90
C ASN A 77 15.71 -3.47 -44.34
N VAL A 78 14.42 -3.61 -44.65
CA VAL A 78 13.62 -4.74 -45.14
C VAL A 78 14.00 -5.17 -46.55
N ASN A 79 13.94 -6.48 -46.84
CA ASN A 79 13.30 -7.13 -48.00
C ASN A 79 13.89 -8.53 -48.27
N ASN A 80 13.03 -9.54 -48.42
CA ASN A 80 13.13 -10.49 -49.53
C ASN A 80 11.88 -11.37 -49.65
N GLY A 81 11.36 -11.46 -50.88
CA GLY A 81 10.26 -12.32 -51.28
C GLY A 81 10.71 -13.65 -51.92
N VAL A 82 9.79 -14.62 -51.85
CA VAL A 82 9.35 -15.66 -52.82
C VAL A 82 10.41 -16.36 -53.72
N PRO A 83 10.38 -17.72 -53.81
CA PRO A 83 9.62 -18.45 -54.87
C PRO A 83 8.86 -19.67 -54.28
N GLY A 84 7.69 -20.16 -54.74
CA GLY A 84 7.24 -20.60 -56.07
C GLY A 84 7.98 -21.88 -56.52
N GLY A 85 7.44 -23.07 -56.79
CA GLY A 85 6.13 -23.71 -56.79
C GLY A 85 6.25 -25.13 -57.45
N ALA A 86 5.49 -26.09 -56.92
CA ALA A 86 4.82 -27.23 -57.58
C ALA A 86 5.52 -28.51 -58.16
N ALA A 87 4.73 -29.60 -58.01
CA ALA A 87 4.61 -30.88 -58.74
C ALA A 87 5.42 -32.11 -58.22
N ALA A 88 4.77 -33.08 -57.54
CA ALA A 88 4.04 -34.27 -58.07
C ALA A 88 4.99 -35.49 -58.20
N SER A 89 4.67 -36.77 -58.00
CA SER A 89 3.52 -37.54 -57.51
C SER A 89 3.97 -39.03 -57.49
N ALA A 90 3.51 -39.79 -56.50
CA ALA A 90 3.10 -41.21 -56.57
C ALA A 90 4.09 -42.38 -56.83
N THR A 91 3.76 -43.46 -56.10
CA THR A 91 3.80 -44.91 -56.43
C THR A 91 5.00 -45.82 -56.08
N ALA A 92 4.64 -46.83 -55.27
CA ALA A 92 4.84 -48.27 -55.44
C ALA A 92 6.00 -48.98 -54.72
N ALA A 93 5.58 -50.08 -54.09
CA ALA A 93 6.35 -51.09 -53.38
C ALA A 93 7.09 -52.06 -54.31
N ALA A 94 8.15 -52.70 -53.81
CA ALA A 94 8.45 -54.13 -54.01
C ALA A 94 9.72 -54.55 -53.25
N ALA A 95 9.70 -55.79 -52.78
CA ALA A 95 10.74 -56.50 -52.04
C ALA A 95 11.67 -57.33 -52.97
N ALA A 96 12.60 -58.07 -52.33
CA ALA A 96 13.49 -59.15 -52.84
C ALA A 96 14.92 -58.68 -53.22
N SER A 97 15.95 -59.01 -52.42
CA SER A 97 16.76 -60.26 -52.40
C SER A 97 17.73 -60.33 -53.58
N ALA A 98 18.94 -60.90 -53.56
CA ALA A 98 19.89 -61.42 -52.59
C ALA A 98 21.16 -61.66 -53.43
N ALA A 99 22.36 -61.53 -52.87
CA ALA A 99 23.54 -62.20 -53.43
C ALA A 99 24.56 -62.47 -52.33
N ALA A 100 24.68 -63.75 -52.02
CA ALA A 100 25.63 -64.33 -51.09
C ALA A 100 27.02 -64.47 -51.75
N ALA A 101 28.06 -64.37 -50.94
CA ALA A 101 29.27 -65.17 -51.11
C ALA A 101 29.90 -65.42 -49.74
N ALA A 102 29.96 -66.72 -49.40
CA ALA A 102 30.44 -67.26 -48.15
C ALA A 102 31.97 -67.39 -48.12
N ALA A 103 32.58 -67.35 -46.93
CA ALA A 103 33.37 -68.47 -46.37
C ALA A 103 34.16 -68.03 -45.10
N SER A 104 33.81 -68.64 -43.96
CA SER A 104 34.68 -69.21 -42.89
C SER A 104 36.05 -68.56 -42.63
N SER A 105 36.48 -68.20 -41.40
CA SER A 105 36.45 -68.99 -40.16
C SER A 105 37.18 -68.24 -39.02
N LEU A 106 36.84 -68.66 -37.79
CA LEU A 106 37.56 -68.53 -36.50
C LEU A 106 37.35 -67.29 -35.59
N ALA A 107 37.29 -67.63 -34.30
CA ALA A 107 36.74 -66.90 -33.17
C ALA A 107 37.68 -65.87 -32.50
N THR A 108 37.06 -64.78 -32.01
CA THR A 108 37.31 -63.97 -30.77
C THR A 108 38.66 -63.24 -30.54
N PRO A 109 38.73 -62.18 -29.68
CA PRO A 109 37.77 -61.12 -29.34
C PRO A 109 38.41 -59.69 -29.21
N GLU A 110 37.55 -58.70 -28.87
CA GLU A 110 37.82 -57.44 -28.15
C GLU A 110 38.05 -56.06 -28.85
N LEU A 111 37.20 -55.12 -28.37
CA LEU A 111 37.37 -53.69 -28.08
C LEU A 111 37.41 -52.63 -29.20
N GLY A 112 36.49 -51.67 -29.09
CA GLY A 112 36.51 -50.40 -29.82
C GLY A 112 35.29 -49.53 -29.58
N SER A 113 35.09 -49.08 -28.34
CA SER A 113 34.04 -48.13 -27.94
C SER A 113 34.26 -46.73 -28.52
N SER A 114 33.26 -46.19 -29.22
CA SER A 114 33.24 -44.78 -29.63
C SER A 114 32.30 -43.99 -28.70
N LEU A 115 32.89 -43.43 -27.64
CA LEU A 115 32.24 -42.51 -26.71
C LEU A 115 31.96 -41.17 -27.41
N LYS A 116 30.69 -40.92 -27.76
CA LYS A 116 30.22 -39.56 -28.09
C LYS A 116 30.39 -38.69 -26.83
N LYS A 117 31.32 -37.72 -26.88
CA LYS A 117 31.56 -36.75 -25.81
C LYS A 117 30.27 -35.99 -25.50
N LYS A 118 29.64 -36.27 -24.35
CA LYS A 118 28.49 -35.53 -23.83
C LYS A 118 28.91 -34.06 -23.65
N LYS A 119 28.17 -33.15 -24.26
CA LYS A 119 28.30 -31.69 -24.03
C LYS A 119 28.03 -31.48 -22.53
N ARG A 120 29.00 -30.96 -21.79
CA ARG A 120 28.84 -30.69 -20.34
C ARG A 120 27.88 -29.50 -20.23
N LEU A 121 26.68 -29.74 -19.71
CA LEU A 121 25.67 -28.71 -19.49
C LEU A 121 26.20 -27.68 -18.49
N SER A 122 25.73 -26.43 -18.60
CA SER A 122 26.02 -25.44 -17.57
C SER A 122 25.21 -25.74 -16.30
N GLN A 123 25.66 -25.29 -15.13
CA GLN A 123 24.93 -25.50 -13.88
C GLN A 123 23.50 -24.93 -13.97
N SER A 124 23.30 -23.80 -14.66
CA SER A 124 21.98 -23.22 -14.89
C SER A 124 21.10 -24.11 -15.76
N ASP A 125 21.65 -24.74 -16.80
CA ASP A 125 20.87 -25.65 -17.66
C ASP A 125 20.45 -26.90 -16.89
N GLU A 126 21.34 -27.45 -16.05
CA GLU A 126 21.04 -28.58 -15.17
C GLU A 126 19.93 -28.22 -14.17
N ASP A 127 20.00 -27.05 -13.54
CA ASP A 127 18.98 -26.58 -12.60
C ASP A 127 17.63 -26.36 -13.30
N VAL A 128 17.61 -25.77 -14.50
CA VAL A 128 16.38 -25.58 -15.29
C VAL A 128 15.75 -26.92 -15.68
N ILE A 129 16.56 -27.89 -16.13
CA ILE A 129 16.06 -29.23 -16.47
C ILE A 129 15.46 -29.92 -15.23
N ARG A 130 16.10 -29.79 -14.05
CA ARG A 130 15.55 -30.34 -12.80
C ARG A 130 14.25 -29.65 -12.39
N LEU A 131 14.12 -28.33 -12.58
CA LEU A 131 12.88 -27.59 -12.31
C LEU A 131 11.74 -28.01 -13.24
N ILE A 132 12.01 -28.15 -14.55
CA ILE A 132 11.04 -28.63 -15.54
C ILE A 132 10.63 -30.08 -15.20
N GLY A 133 11.60 -30.94 -14.88
CA GLY A 133 11.34 -32.32 -14.47
C GLY A 133 10.44 -32.40 -13.24
N GLN A 134 10.66 -31.54 -12.23
CA GLN A 134 9.79 -31.48 -11.05
C GLN A 134 8.35 -31.07 -11.41
N HIS A 135 8.18 -30.08 -12.28
CA HIS A 135 6.86 -29.61 -12.70
C HIS A 135 6.10 -30.68 -13.50
N LEU A 136 6.77 -31.33 -14.47
CA LEU A 136 6.18 -32.41 -15.26
C LEU A 136 5.80 -33.62 -14.40
N ASN A 137 6.62 -33.97 -13.41
CA ASN A 137 6.30 -35.02 -12.43
C ASN A 137 5.07 -34.63 -11.59
N GLY A 138 4.94 -33.37 -11.20
CA GLY A 138 3.74 -32.84 -10.52
C GLY A 138 2.47 -32.89 -11.37
N LEU A 139 2.58 -32.82 -12.70
CA LEU A 139 1.48 -33.00 -13.65
C LEU A 139 1.17 -34.49 -13.94
N GLY A 140 1.98 -35.43 -13.43
CA GLY A 140 1.84 -36.88 -13.67
C GLY A 140 2.50 -37.39 -14.95
N LEU A 141 3.32 -36.58 -15.63
CA LEU A 141 4.01 -36.92 -16.89
C LEU A 141 5.32 -37.68 -16.64
N ASN A 142 5.27 -38.77 -15.88
CA ASN A 142 6.45 -39.46 -15.36
C ASN A 142 7.35 -40.06 -16.47
N GLN A 143 6.74 -40.63 -17.53
CA GLN A 143 7.49 -41.21 -18.66
C GLN A 143 8.34 -40.17 -19.39
N THR A 144 7.81 -38.96 -19.55
CA THR A 144 8.53 -37.85 -20.19
C THR A 144 9.70 -37.39 -19.33
N VAL A 145 9.54 -37.39 -18.01
CA VAL A 145 10.61 -37.03 -17.06
C VAL A 145 11.74 -38.04 -17.12
N ASP A 146 11.44 -39.34 -17.14
CA ASP A 146 12.46 -40.39 -17.21
C ASP A 146 13.30 -40.28 -18.50
N LEU A 147 12.64 -40.04 -19.63
CA LEU A 147 13.31 -39.80 -20.91
C LEU A 147 14.18 -38.53 -20.88
N LEU A 148 13.64 -37.41 -20.36
CA LEU A 148 14.36 -36.14 -20.26
C LEU A 148 15.62 -36.28 -19.38
N MET A 149 15.53 -37.00 -18.26
CA MET A 149 16.66 -37.24 -17.36
C MET A 149 17.69 -38.18 -17.99
N GLN A 150 17.27 -39.17 -18.77
CA GLN A 150 18.17 -40.06 -19.51
C GLN A 150 18.94 -39.32 -20.61
N GLU A 151 18.26 -38.47 -21.38
CA GLU A 151 18.86 -37.70 -22.48
C GLU A 151 19.81 -36.61 -21.98
N SER A 152 19.39 -35.85 -20.96
CA SER A 152 20.20 -34.78 -20.36
C SER A 152 21.34 -35.31 -19.49
N GLY A 153 21.23 -36.55 -18.99
CA GLY A 153 22.15 -37.10 -17.99
C GLY A 153 22.00 -36.46 -16.61
N CYS A 154 20.95 -35.65 -16.40
CA CYS A 154 20.64 -35.04 -15.11
C CYS A 154 19.91 -36.04 -14.21
N ARG A 155 19.97 -35.80 -12.89
CA ARG A 155 19.17 -36.54 -11.91
C ARG A 155 18.24 -35.57 -11.20
N LEU A 156 16.97 -35.91 -11.10
CA LEU A 156 15.99 -35.09 -10.39
C LEU A 156 16.31 -35.01 -8.90
N GLU A 157 16.58 -36.16 -8.28
CA GLU A 157 16.85 -36.34 -6.86
C GLU A 157 18.06 -37.25 -6.63
N HIS A 158 18.67 -37.14 -5.44
CA HIS A 158 19.66 -38.11 -4.99
C HIS A 158 19.00 -39.48 -4.72
N PRO A 159 19.61 -40.63 -5.06
CA PRO A 159 19.00 -41.95 -4.88
C PRO A 159 18.50 -42.24 -3.45
N SER A 160 19.24 -41.81 -2.42
CA SER A 160 18.81 -41.93 -1.01
C SER A 160 17.58 -41.08 -0.70
N ALA A 161 17.41 -39.93 -1.35
CA ALA A 161 16.24 -39.07 -1.18
C ALA A 161 15.00 -39.68 -1.88
N THR A 162 15.19 -40.34 -3.02
CA THR A 162 14.11 -41.05 -3.71
C THR A 162 13.61 -42.25 -2.89
N LYS A 163 14.51 -43.02 -2.28
CA LYS A 163 14.14 -44.09 -1.33
C LYS A 163 13.33 -43.55 -0.15
N PHE A 164 13.85 -42.50 0.48
CA PHE A 164 13.19 -41.82 1.59
C PHE A 164 11.79 -41.33 1.22
N ARG A 165 11.65 -40.65 0.07
CA ARG A 165 10.36 -40.18 -0.45
C ARG A 165 9.37 -41.34 -0.67
N ASN A 166 9.82 -42.44 -1.27
CA ASN A 166 8.97 -43.60 -1.53
C ASN A 166 8.48 -44.22 -0.21
N HIS A 167 9.37 -44.47 0.76
CA HIS A 167 8.96 -45.02 2.06
C HIS A 167 8.01 -44.09 2.83
N VAL A 168 8.20 -42.76 2.76
CA VAL A 168 7.26 -41.78 3.36
C VAL A 168 5.89 -41.82 2.68
N MET A 169 5.83 -41.96 1.35
CA MET A 169 4.57 -42.03 0.61
C MET A 169 3.84 -43.37 0.82
N GLU A 170 4.59 -44.48 0.92
CA GLU A 170 4.07 -45.83 1.21
C GLU A 170 3.59 -45.95 2.66
N GLY A 171 4.17 -45.18 3.59
CA GLY A 171 3.83 -45.19 5.02
C GLY A 171 4.70 -46.13 5.85
N ASP A 172 5.85 -46.55 5.31
CA ASP A 172 6.83 -47.41 5.98
C ASP A 172 7.74 -46.57 6.88
N TRP A 173 7.21 -46.14 8.03
CA TRP A 173 7.88 -45.17 8.92
C TRP A 173 9.23 -45.63 9.48
N ASP A 174 9.37 -46.92 9.80
CA ASP A 174 10.63 -47.46 10.36
C ASP A 174 11.75 -47.47 9.30
N LYS A 175 11.41 -47.72 8.03
CA LYS A 175 12.37 -47.62 6.92
C LYS A 175 12.69 -46.17 6.60
N ALA A 176 11.71 -45.27 6.65
CA ALA A 176 11.92 -43.84 6.47
C ALA A 176 12.86 -43.24 7.53
N GLU A 177 12.82 -43.73 8.77
CA GLU A 177 13.77 -43.33 9.82
C GLU A 177 15.21 -43.80 9.52
N ASN A 178 15.37 -45.02 9.02
CA ASN A 178 16.68 -45.53 8.60
C ASN A 178 17.25 -44.71 7.43
N ASP A 179 16.42 -44.40 6.42
CA ASP A 179 16.81 -43.56 5.30
C ASP A 179 17.17 -42.13 5.74
N LEU A 180 16.48 -41.58 6.76
CA LEU A 180 16.83 -40.28 7.34
C LEU A 180 18.22 -40.30 7.98
N ASN A 181 18.61 -41.41 8.60
CA ASN A 181 19.96 -41.60 9.14
C ASN A 181 21.01 -41.70 8.02
N GLU A 182 20.67 -42.28 6.87
CA GLU A 182 21.54 -42.30 5.68
C GLU A 182 21.69 -40.90 5.04
N LEU A 183 20.67 -40.05 5.14
CA LEU A 183 20.69 -38.68 4.63
C LEU A 183 21.43 -37.70 5.55
N LYS A 184 21.70 -38.07 6.80
CA LYS A 184 22.39 -37.25 7.81
C LYS A 184 23.72 -36.61 7.34
N PRO A 185 24.60 -37.29 6.58
CA PRO A 185 25.85 -36.70 6.11
C PRO A 185 25.65 -35.60 5.04
N LEU A 186 24.51 -35.62 4.35
CA LEU A 186 24.19 -34.70 3.26
C LEU A 186 23.48 -33.43 3.77
N VAL A 187 22.93 -33.46 4.99
CA VAL A 187 22.22 -32.34 5.62
C VAL A 187 23.18 -31.55 6.49
N HIS A 188 23.41 -30.28 6.15
CA HIS A 188 24.40 -29.42 6.77
C HIS A 188 24.03 -28.96 8.20
N SER A 189 22.79 -29.18 8.65
CA SER A 189 22.30 -28.75 9.97
C SER A 189 21.80 -29.94 10.82
N PRO A 190 22.43 -30.24 11.96
CA PRO A 190 21.98 -31.28 12.89
C PRO A 190 20.56 -31.03 13.43
N HIS A 191 20.18 -29.76 13.60
CA HIS A 191 18.84 -29.38 14.06
C HIS A 191 17.77 -29.71 13.03
N ALA A 192 18.05 -29.60 11.73
CA ALA A 192 17.10 -29.93 10.67
C ALA A 192 16.69 -31.41 10.73
N ILE A 193 17.62 -32.31 11.04
CA ILE A 193 17.37 -33.75 11.15
C ILE A 193 16.45 -34.06 12.33
N VAL A 194 16.66 -33.41 13.49
CA VAL A 194 15.79 -33.56 14.67
C VAL A 194 14.36 -33.10 14.34
N ARG A 195 14.22 -32.00 13.59
CA ARG A 195 12.92 -31.47 13.14
C ARG A 195 12.24 -32.42 12.15
N MET A 196 12.97 -32.95 11.19
CA MET A 196 12.45 -33.93 10.23
C MET A 196 12.00 -35.20 10.93
N LYS A 197 12.81 -35.73 11.86
CA LYS A 197 12.46 -36.88 12.69
C LYS A 197 11.20 -36.63 13.50
N PHE A 198 11.08 -35.46 14.14
CA PHE A 198 9.88 -35.09 14.87
C PHE A 198 8.63 -35.08 13.97
N LEU A 199 8.70 -34.50 12.77
CA LEU A 199 7.58 -34.46 11.83
C LEU A 199 7.16 -35.84 11.33
N LEU A 200 8.11 -36.73 11.03
CA LEU A 200 7.84 -38.12 10.66
C LEU A 200 7.13 -38.86 11.79
N LEU A 201 7.66 -38.77 13.01
CA LEU A 201 7.09 -39.43 14.19
C LEU A 201 5.73 -38.87 14.57
N GLN A 202 5.50 -37.57 14.35
CA GLN A 202 4.19 -36.96 14.52
C GLN A 202 3.17 -37.56 13.56
N GLN A 203 3.52 -37.75 12.28
CA GLN A 203 2.62 -38.39 11.32
C GLN A 203 2.41 -39.88 11.63
N LYS A 204 3.47 -40.62 12.00
CA LYS A 204 3.39 -42.02 12.48
C LYS A 204 2.41 -42.14 13.64
N TYR A 205 2.47 -41.22 14.61
CA TYR A 205 1.57 -41.15 15.75
C TYR A 205 0.11 -40.92 15.35
N LEU A 206 -0.16 -39.95 14.46
CA LEU A 206 -1.52 -39.66 14.00
C LEU A 206 -2.13 -40.82 13.21
N GLU A 207 -1.35 -41.48 12.36
CA GLU A 207 -1.82 -42.66 11.60
C GLU A 207 -2.12 -43.86 12.53
N TYR A 208 -1.35 -44.07 13.60
CA TYR A 208 -1.66 -45.12 14.59
C TYR A 208 -2.90 -44.82 15.42
N LEU A 209 -3.12 -43.56 15.79
CA LEU A 209 -4.36 -43.17 16.49
C LEU A 209 -5.59 -43.39 15.62
N GLU A 210 -5.51 -43.06 14.33
CA GLU A 210 -6.62 -43.30 13.39
C GLU A 210 -6.87 -44.79 13.14
N ASP A 211 -5.81 -45.61 13.07
CA ASP A 211 -5.91 -47.08 12.97
C ASP A 211 -6.38 -47.75 14.28
N GLY A 212 -6.64 -46.99 15.36
CA GLY A 212 -7.09 -47.51 16.66
C GLY A 212 -6.00 -48.17 17.52
N LYS A 213 -4.73 -48.05 17.11
CA LYS A 213 -3.55 -48.63 17.76
C LYS A 213 -2.99 -47.71 18.85
N VAL A 214 -3.75 -47.59 19.94
CA VAL A 214 -3.47 -46.62 21.02
C VAL A 214 -2.19 -46.95 21.78
N LEU A 215 -1.87 -48.24 21.97
CA LEU A 215 -0.66 -48.65 22.71
C LEU A 215 0.61 -48.31 21.92
N GLU A 216 0.61 -48.59 20.62
CA GLU A 216 1.70 -48.26 19.71
C GLU A 216 1.85 -46.73 19.58
N ALA A 217 0.75 -45.99 19.46
CA ALA A 217 0.78 -44.53 19.45
C ALA A 217 1.38 -43.95 20.75
N LEU A 218 1.00 -44.50 21.91
CA LEU A 218 1.53 -44.07 23.21
C LEU A 218 3.03 -44.42 23.35
N GLN A 219 3.46 -45.53 22.78
CA GLN A 219 4.88 -45.89 22.72
C GLN A 219 5.68 -44.91 21.85
N VAL A 220 5.18 -44.52 20.67
CA VAL A 220 5.81 -43.48 19.84
C VAL A 220 5.91 -42.14 20.59
N LEU A 221 4.84 -41.75 21.30
CA LEU A 221 4.84 -40.50 22.06
C LEU A 221 5.87 -40.50 23.21
N ARG A 222 5.92 -41.57 24.02
CA ARG A 222 6.79 -41.66 25.20
C ARG A 222 8.24 -41.99 24.87
N CYS A 223 8.46 -42.93 23.95
CA CYS A 223 9.78 -43.51 23.70
C CYS A 223 10.50 -42.88 22.49
N GLU A 224 9.79 -42.27 21.55
CA GLU A 224 10.39 -41.73 20.31
C GLU A 224 10.29 -40.20 20.24
N LEU A 225 9.13 -39.60 20.55
CA LEU A 225 8.92 -38.14 20.50
C LEU A 225 9.46 -37.40 21.73
N THR A 226 9.15 -37.86 22.93
CA THR A 226 9.56 -37.18 24.19
C THR A 226 11.09 -37.06 24.34
N PRO A 227 11.90 -38.07 23.97
CA PRO A 227 13.38 -37.96 24.06
C PRO A 227 14.01 -36.92 23.14
N LEU A 228 13.30 -36.48 22.10
CA LEU A 228 13.82 -35.45 21.18
C LEU A 228 13.88 -34.05 21.82
N LYS A 229 13.18 -33.82 22.95
CA LYS A 229 13.11 -32.54 23.68
C LYS A 229 12.87 -31.32 22.77
N TYR A 230 12.15 -31.54 21.67
CA TYR A 230 11.87 -30.53 20.66
C TYR A 230 10.37 -30.23 20.67
N ASN A 231 10.00 -28.95 20.82
CA ASN A 231 8.62 -28.46 20.88
C ASN A 231 7.72 -29.19 21.89
N THR A 232 8.01 -29.00 23.18
CA THR A 232 7.27 -29.61 24.30
C THR A 232 5.80 -29.21 24.33
N GLU A 233 5.46 -27.98 23.95
CA GLU A 233 4.07 -27.51 23.81
C GLU A 233 3.28 -28.36 22.83
N ARG A 234 3.85 -28.66 21.66
CA ARG A 234 3.18 -29.51 20.67
C ARG A 234 3.01 -30.95 21.17
N ILE A 235 3.96 -31.48 21.94
CA ILE A 235 3.84 -32.81 22.56
C ILE A 235 2.68 -32.84 23.56
N HIS A 236 2.50 -31.78 24.36
CA HIS A 236 1.34 -31.67 25.25
C HIS A 236 0.02 -31.67 24.47
N VAL A 237 -0.07 -30.94 23.36
CA VAL A 237 -1.25 -30.96 22.48
C VAL A 237 -1.48 -32.36 21.89
N LEU A 238 -0.43 -33.03 21.41
CA LEU A 238 -0.51 -34.40 20.89
C LEU A 238 -1.04 -35.38 21.96
N SER A 239 -0.62 -35.25 23.21
CA SER A 239 -1.14 -36.09 24.31
C SER A 239 -2.64 -35.92 24.54
N GLY A 240 -3.19 -34.73 24.25
CA GLY A 240 -4.63 -34.47 24.31
C GLY A 240 -5.44 -35.21 23.24
N TYR A 241 -4.82 -35.62 22.13
CA TYR A 241 -5.49 -36.35 21.06
C TYR A 241 -5.83 -37.80 21.43
N LEU A 242 -5.19 -38.38 22.45
CA LEU A 242 -5.54 -39.70 23.00
C LEU A 242 -6.96 -39.75 23.58
N MET A 243 -7.54 -38.59 23.92
CA MET A 243 -8.90 -38.49 24.47
C MET A 243 -9.99 -38.47 23.40
N CYS A 244 -9.64 -38.55 22.12
CA CYS A 244 -10.61 -38.60 21.02
C CYS A 244 -11.12 -40.03 20.84
N SER A 245 -12.44 -40.21 20.88
CA SER A 245 -13.09 -41.52 20.75
C SER A 245 -13.30 -41.95 19.29
N HIS A 246 -13.40 -40.99 18.36
CA HIS A 246 -13.61 -41.25 16.93
C HIS A 246 -12.52 -40.62 16.05
N ALA A 247 -12.24 -41.26 14.92
CA ALA A 247 -11.27 -40.76 13.93
C ALA A 247 -11.66 -39.39 13.35
N GLU A 248 -12.96 -39.10 13.26
CA GLU A 248 -13.47 -37.80 12.79
C GLU A 248 -13.16 -36.68 13.79
N ASP A 249 -13.29 -36.95 15.09
CA ASP A 249 -12.93 -36.00 16.15
C ASP A 249 -11.42 -35.70 16.15
N LEU A 250 -10.59 -36.70 15.82
CA LEU A 250 -9.15 -36.54 15.67
C LEU A 250 -8.83 -35.64 14.47
N ARG A 251 -9.45 -35.89 13.31
CA ARG A 251 -9.26 -35.07 12.10
C ARG A 251 -9.66 -33.62 12.33
N ALA A 252 -10.77 -33.37 13.01
CA ALA A 252 -11.24 -32.03 13.35
C ALA A 252 -10.32 -31.33 14.35
N LYS A 253 -9.92 -31.99 15.45
CA LYS A 253 -9.05 -31.40 16.48
C LYS A 253 -7.59 -31.23 16.05
N ALA A 254 -7.13 -32.02 15.10
CA ALA A 254 -5.76 -31.94 14.58
C ALA A 254 -5.65 -31.13 13.29
N GLU A 255 -6.77 -30.64 12.73
CA GLU A 255 -6.85 -30.01 11.40
C GLU A 255 -6.11 -30.86 10.34
N TRP A 256 -6.37 -32.16 10.37
CA TRP A 256 -5.63 -33.17 9.62
C TRP A 256 -6.59 -33.96 8.72
N GLU A 257 -6.24 -34.10 7.44
CA GLU A 257 -7.10 -34.70 6.40
C GLU A 257 -7.26 -36.22 6.51
N GLY A 258 -6.66 -36.85 7.53
CA GLY A 258 -6.65 -38.30 7.68
C GLY A 258 -5.44 -38.98 7.03
N LYS A 259 -5.32 -40.28 7.24
CA LYS A 259 -4.34 -41.15 6.60
C LYS A 259 -4.60 -41.20 5.11
N GLY A 260 -3.60 -40.81 4.33
CA GLY A 260 -3.71 -40.82 2.89
C GLY A 260 -2.55 -40.14 2.18
N THR A 261 -2.58 -40.18 0.86
CA THR A 261 -1.58 -39.55 0.00
C THR A 261 -1.54 -38.02 0.15
N ALA A 262 -2.66 -37.39 0.49
CA ALA A 262 -2.76 -35.95 0.74
C ALA A 262 -2.00 -35.51 2.01
N SER A 263 -2.18 -36.21 3.13
CA SER A 263 -1.44 -35.89 4.37
C SER A 263 0.04 -36.22 4.26
N ARG A 264 0.38 -37.33 3.61
CA ARG A 264 1.78 -37.74 3.35
C ARG A 264 2.50 -36.80 2.38
N SER A 265 1.83 -36.30 1.34
CA SER A 265 2.40 -35.29 0.44
C SER A 265 2.62 -33.95 1.14
N LYS A 266 1.69 -33.50 2.00
CA LYS A 266 1.89 -32.31 2.85
C LYS A 266 3.06 -32.46 3.84
N LEU A 267 3.22 -33.65 4.42
CA LEU A 267 4.39 -33.96 5.24
C LEU A 267 5.66 -33.85 4.41
N LEU A 268 5.68 -34.45 3.22
CA LEU A 268 6.83 -34.43 2.33
C LEU A 268 7.19 -33.00 1.89
N ASP A 269 6.21 -32.15 1.58
CA ASP A 269 6.42 -30.71 1.30
C ASP A 269 7.15 -30.03 2.47
N LYS A 270 6.75 -30.29 3.72
CA LYS A 270 7.42 -29.76 4.91
C LYS A 270 8.84 -30.31 5.06
N LEU A 271 9.04 -31.60 4.84
CA LEU A 271 10.36 -32.24 4.94
C LEU A 271 11.34 -31.71 3.88
N GLN A 272 10.87 -31.47 2.66
CA GLN A 272 11.67 -30.91 1.56
C GLN A 272 12.25 -29.53 1.87
N THR A 273 11.59 -28.72 2.71
CA THR A 273 12.13 -27.39 3.09
C THR A 273 13.42 -27.46 3.91
N TYR A 274 13.68 -28.60 4.55
CA TYR A 274 14.87 -28.82 5.38
C TYR A 274 16.00 -29.52 4.63
N LEU A 275 15.71 -30.09 3.45
CA LEU A 275 16.71 -30.77 2.62
C LEU A 275 17.42 -29.76 1.71
N PRO A 276 18.73 -29.93 1.48
CA PRO A 276 19.45 -29.06 0.56
C PRO A 276 18.99 -29.31 -0.89
N PRO A 277 18.94 -28.28 -1.76
CA PRO A 277 18.51 -28.39 -3.16
C PRO A 277 19.32 -29.39 -4.01
N SER A 278 20.55 -29.69 -3.59
CA SER A 278 21.40 -30.71 -4.23
C SER A 278 20.84 -32.12 -4.06
N VAL A 279 20.19 -32.41 -2.92
CA VAL A 279 19.64 -33.72 -2.56
C VAL A 279 18.22 -33.86 -3.10
N MET A 280 17.38 -32.86 -2.83
CA MET A 280 15.98 -32.83 -3.26
C MET A 280 15.57 -31.37 -3.47
N LEU A 281 14.86 -31.10 -4.57
CA LEU A 281 14.37 -29.74 -4.83
C LEU A 281 13.29 -29.35 -3.80
N PRO A 282 13.23 -28.08 -3.37
CA PRO A 282 12.10 -27.56 -2.60
C PRO A 282 10.77 -27.78 -3.35
N PRO A 283 9.65 -27.89 -2.64
CA PRO A 283 8.37 -28.21 -3.27
C PRO A 283 7.95 -27.09 -4.21
N ARG A 284 7.45 -27.46 -5.40
CA ARG A 284 6.90 -26.55 -6.42
C ARG A 284 7.83 -25.36 -6.74
N ARG A 285 9.14 -25.59 -6.80
CA ARG A 285 10.13 -24.50 -6.92
C ARG A 285 9.94 -23.64 -8.18
N LEU A 286 9.61 -24.24 -9.32
CA LEU A 286 9.31 -23.49 -10.55
C LEU A 286 8.14 -22.52 -10.36
N GLN A 287 7.07 -22.96 -9.70
CA GLN A 287 5.91 -22.12 -9.41
C GLN A 287 6.27 -20.93 -8.51
N THR A 288 7.10 -21.15 -7.50
CA THR A 288 7.60 -20.07 -6.63
C THR A 288 8.45 -19.07 -7.39
N LEU A 289 9.34 -19.53 -8.27
CA LEU A 289 10.16 -18.65 -9.11
C LEU A 289 9.31 -17.84 -10.10
N LEU A 290 8.32 -18.47 -10.73
CA LEU A 290 7.38 -17.79 -11.61
C LEU A 290 6.56 -16.74 -10.85
N ARG A 291 6.12 -17.05 -9.62
CA ARG A 291 5.43 -16.07 -8.77
C ARG A 291 6.32 -14.87 -8.45
N GLN A 292 7.57 -15.11 -8.05
CA GLN A 292 8.55 -14.05 -7.80
C GLN A 292 8.81 -13.21 -9.05
N ALA A 293 8.89 -13.84 -10.23
CA ALA A 293 9.06 -13.13 -11.49
C ALA A 293 7.85 -12.24 -11.81
N VAL A 294 6.63 -12.75 -11.62
CA VAL A 294 5.39 -11.98 -11.80
C VAL A 294 5.31 -10.82 -10.81
N GLU A 295 5.64 -11.04 -9.53
CA GLU A 295 5.72 -9.98 -8.52
C GLU A 295 6.73 -8.89 -8.93
N LEU A 296 7.93 -9.27 -9.39
CA LEU A 296 8.92 -8.33 -9.88
C LEU A 296 8.49 -7.57 -11.14
N GLN A 297 7.76 -8.22 -12.05
CA GLN A 297 7.20 -7.56 -13.23
C GLN A 297 6.09 -6.57 -12.85
N ARG A 298 5.22 -6.93 -11.89
CA ARG A 298 4.19 -6.02 -11.34
C ARG A 298 4.82 -4.79 -10.69
N ASP A 299 5.83 -5.00 -9.84
CA ASP A 299 6.59 -3.94 -9.17
C ASP A 299 7.32 -2.99 -10.14
N ARG A 300 7.64 -3.47 -11.36
CA ARG A 300 8.25 -2.68 -12.43
C ARG A 300 7.23 -2.04 -13.36
N CYS A 301 5.97 -2.46 -13.31
CA CYS A 301 4.93 -1.94 -14.18
C CYS A 301 4.46 -0.56 -13.70
N LEU A 302 4.74 0.47 -14.49
CA LEU A 302 4.49 1.87 -14.14
C LEU A 302 3.03 2.24 -13.89
N TYR A 303 2.07 1.51 -14.45
CA TYR A 303 0.64 1.83 -14.35
C TYR A 303 -0.17 0.71 -13.69
N HIS A 304 0.49 -0.20 -12.96
CA HIS A 304 -0.22 -1.30 -12.33
C HIS A 304 -1.09 -0.81 -11.17
N ASN A 305 -2.41 -0.92 -11.33
CA ASN A 305 -3.36 -0.30 -10.41
C ASN A 305 -4.57 -1.19 -10.09
N THR A 306 -4.43 -2.51 -10.25
CA THR A 306 -5.53 -3.47 -10.10
C THR A 306 -5.22 -4.49 -8.99
N LYS A 307 -6.27 -4.93 -8.28
CA LYS A 307 -6.25 -6.14 -7.45
C LYS A 307 -6.17 -7.36 -8.39
N LEU A 308 -4.97 -7.77 -8.78
CA LEU A 308 -4.80 -9.10 -9.35
C LEU A 308 -4.55 -10.07 -8.21
N ASP A 309 -5.34 -11.14 -8.15
CA ASP A 309 -5.05 -12.25 -7.26
C ASP A 309 -3.60 -12.70 -7.49
N ASN A 310 -2.91 -13.10 -6.42
CA ASN A 310 -1.55 -13.65 -6.49
C ASN A 310 -1.48 -15.01 -7.23
N ASN A 311 -2.53 -15.36 -7.97
CA ASN A 311 -2.60 -16.53 -8.79
C ASN A 311 -1.92 -16.29 -10.15
N LEU A 312 -1.11 -17.26 -10.57
CA LEU A 312 -0.37 -17.22 -11.82
C LEU A 312 -1.29 -17.20 -13.04
N ASP A 313 -2.54 -17.63 -12.89
CA ASP A 313 -3.54 -17.66 -13.96
C ASP A 313 -4.01 -16.25 -14.40
N SER A 314 -3.76 -15.24 -13.57
CA SER A 314 -4.20 -13.86 -13.82
C SER A 314 -3.26 -13.06 -14.72
N VAL A 315 -2.05 -13.58 -14.99
CA VAL A 315 -1.00 -12.90 -15.76
C VAL A 315 -0.45 -13.86 -16.80
N SER A 316 -0.21 -13.37 -18.01
CA SER A 316 0.47 -14.18 -19.04
C SER A 316 1.91 -14.45 -18.62
N LEU A 317 2.31 -15.72 -18.52
CA LEU A 317 3.71 -16.10 -18.26
C LEU A 317 4.58 -16.03 -19.52
N LEU A 318 3.96 -15.86 -20.68
CA LEU A 318 4.64 -15.87 -21.99
C LEU A 318 5.14 -14.49 -22.40
N ILE A 319 4.59 -13.42 -21.81
CA ILE A 319 4.90 -12.02 -22.15
C ILE A 319 4.99 -11.25 -20.84
N ASP A 320 5.95 -10.32 -20.73
CA ASP A 320 6.09 -9.47 -19.57
C ASP A 320 4.82 -8.65 -19.30
N HIS A 321 4.39 -8.63 -18.04
CA HIS A 321 3.22 -7.87 -17.62
C HIS A 321 3.43 -6.37 -17.76
N VAL A 322 2.61 -5.72 -18.60
CA VAL A 322 2.59 -4.26 -18.77
C VAL A 322 1.15 -3.78 -18.79
N CYS A 323 0.80 -2.90 -17.85
CA CYS A 323 -0.48 -2.21 -17.84
C CYS A 323 -0.46 -1.00 -18.78
N SER A 324 -1.57 -0.79 -19.49
CA SER A 324 -1.71 0.35 -20.38
C SER A 324 -2.01 1.64 -19.61
N ARG A 325 -1.44 2.76 -20.05
CA ARG A 325 -1.80 4.10 -19.55
C ARG A 325 -3.29 4.41 -19.71
N ARG A 326 -3.96 3.79 -20.68
CA ARG A 326 -5.41 3.95 -20.91
C ARG A 326 -6.27 3.44 -19.75
N GLN A 327 -5.80 2.47 -18.97
CA GLN A 327 -6.55 1.98 -17.80
C GLN A 327 -6.26 2.80 -16.52
N PHE A 328 -5.30 3.72 -16.58
CA PHE A 328 -4.89 4.56 -15.47
C PHE A 328 -5.75 5.83 -15.38
N PRO A 329 -6.02 6.39 -14.18
CA PRO A 329 -6.82 7.62 -14.00
C PRO A 329 -6.13 8.87 -14.56
N CYS A 330 -6.04 8.99 -15.89
CA CYS A 330 -5.45 10.13 -16.59
C CYS A 330 -6.48 11.04 -17.27
N TYR A 331 -7.72 10.58 -17.44
CA TYR A 331 -8.71 11.25 -18.28
C TYR A 331 -9.82 11.82 -17.42
N THR A 332 -10.20 13.08 -17.67
CA THR A 332 -11.36 13.66 -16.99
C THR A 332 -12.62 12.93 -17.46
N GLN A 333 -13.29 12.24 -16.54
CA GLN A 333 -14.57 11.55 -16.76
C GLN A 333 -15.75 12.47 -16.49
N GLN A 334 -15.62 13.31 -15.47
CA GLN A 334 -16.68 14.21 -15.06
C GLN A 334 -16.09 15.51 -14.52
N ILE A 335 -16.78 16.63 -14.77
CA ILE A 335 -16.51 17.94 -14.18
C ILE A 335 -17.74 18.31 -13.36
N LEU A 336 -17.54 18.54 -12.07
CA LEU A 336 -18.57 18.95 -11.12
C LEU A 336 -18.49 20.47 -10.94
N THR A 337 -19.59 21.17 -11.19
CA THR A 337 -19.65 22.65 -11.23
C THR A 337 -20.74 23.22 -10.30
N GLU A 338 -21.20 22.43 -9.33
CA GLU A 338 -22.30 22.84 -8.45
C GLU A 338 -21.86 23.84 -7.38
N HIS A 339 -20.56 23.96 -7.11
CA HIS A 339 -20.02 25.00 -6.25
C HIS A 339 -20.03 26.37 -6.94
N CYS A 340 -20.35 27.42 -6.18
CA CYS A 340 -20.43 28.78 -6.71
C CYS A 340 -19.12 29.57 -6.58
N ASN A 341 -18.09 28.98 -5.98
CA ASN A 341 -16.81 29.62 -5.69
C ASN A 341 -15.67 28.57 -5.62
N GLU A 342 -14.45 29.02 -5.34
CA GLU A 342 -13.23 28.21 -5.18
C GLU A 342 -13.47 26.95 -4.31
N VAL A 343 -13.08 25.78 -4.82
CA VAL A 343 -13.13 24.53 -4.07
C VAL A 343 -11.74 24.24 -3.50
N TRP A 344 -11.64 24.29 -2.18
CA TRP A 344 -10.35 24.18 -1.49
C TRP A 344 -10.01 22.73 -1.11
N PHE A 345 -11.01 21.89 -0.85
CA PHE A 345 -10.76 20.54 -0.36
C PHE A 345 -11.72 19.51 -0.93
N CYS A 346 -11.24 18.30 -1.18
CA CYS A 346 -12.07 17.15 -1.52
C CYS A 346 -11.51 15.88 -0.90
N LYS A 347 -12.39 14.98 -0.41
CA LYS A 347 -11.96 13.70 0.14
C LYS A 347 -13.00 12.61 -0.05
N PHE A 348 -12.57 11.47 -0.58
CA PHE A 348 -13.41 10.27 -0.63
C PHE A 348 -13.63 9.70 0.77
N SER A 349 -14.80 9.11 1.00
CA SER A 349 -15.08 8.29 2.18
C SER A 349 -14.20 7.03 2.18
N ASN A 350 -14.00 6.41 3.35
CA ASN A 350 -13.14 5.25 3.52
C ASN A 350 -13.69 4.01 2.78
N ASP A 351 -15.02 3.89 2.70
CA ASP A 351 -15.75 2.92 1.89
C ASP A 351 -15.74 3.23 0.38
N GLY A 352 -15.22 4.39 -0.04
CA GLY A 352 -15.15 4.82 -1.44
C GLY A 352 -16.48 5.11 -2.12
N THR A 353 -17.61 5.09 -1.39
CA THR A 353 -18.95 5.27 -1.94
C THR A 353 -19.37 6.74 -2.05
N LYS A 354 -18.68 7.65 -1.36
CA LYS A 354 -19.00 9.08 -1.34
C LYS A 354 -17.75 9.93 -1.52
N LEU A 355 -17.94 11.14 -2.03
CA LEU A 355 -16.95 12.21 -2.07
C LEU A 355 -17.53 13.42 -1.32
N ALA A 356 -16.75 14.03 -0.43
CA ALA A 356 -17.10 15.32 0.17
C ALA A 356 -16.23 16.41 -0.44
N THR A 357 -16.82 17.56 -0.75
CA THR A 357 -16.13 18.74 -1.30
C THR A 357 -16.44 19.97 -0.47
N GLY A 358 -15.41 20.72 -0.08
CA GLY A 358 -15.50 21.94 0.72
C GLY A 358 -15.07 23.15 -0.08
N SER A 359 -15.87 24.21 -0.01
CA SER A 359 -15.74 25.39 -0.86
C SER A 359 -15.76 26.69 -0.06
N LYS A 360 -15.20 27.73 -0.67
CA LYS A 360 -15.27 29.11 -0.22
C LYS A 360 -16.69 29.67 -0.23
N ASP A 361 -17.63 29.03 -0.94
CA ASP A 361 -19.06 29.37 -0.94
C ASP A 361 -19.80 29.00 0.36
N THR A 362 -19.07 28.56 1.40
CA THR A 362 -19.57 28.16 2.72
C THR A 362 -20.43 26.88 2.74
N THR A 363 -20.38 26.11 1.66
CA THR A 363 -21.07 24.82 1.56
C THR A 363 -20.10 23.64 1.57
N VAL A 364 -20.60 22.51 2.06
CA VAL A 364 -20.01 21.20 1.79
C VAL A 364 -20.97 20.41 0.93
N ILE A 365 -20.52 19.90 -0.22
CA ILE A 365 -21.34 19.03 -1.05
C ILE A 365 -20.89 17.58 -0.86
N ILE A 366 -21.86 16.70 -0.61
CA ILE A 366 -21.66 15.25 -0.58
C ILE A 366 -22.16 14.68 -1.89
N TRP A 367 -21.28 13.95 -2.55
CA TRP A 367 -21.53 13.26 -3.80
C TRP A 367 -21.57 11.76 -3.56
N GLN A 368 -22.50 11.08 -4.21
CA GLN A 368 -22.57 9.62 -4.24
C GLN A 368 -21.85 9.10 -5.47
N VAL A 369 -20.97 8.12 -5.28
CA VAL A 369 -20.30 7.38 -6.36
C VAL A 369 -21.22 6.25 -6.80
N ASP A 370 -21.56 6.24 -8.07
CA ASP A 370 -22.34 5.18 -8.70
C ASP A 370 -21.42 3.96 -8.96
N PRO A 371 -21.72 2.77 -8.40
CA PRO A 371 -20.82 1.62 -8.44
C PRO A 371 -20.65 1.03 -9.84
N ASP A 372 -21.62 1.24 -10.73
CA ASP A 372 -21.59 0.65 -12.08
C ASP A 372 -20.95 1.60 -13.09
N THR A 373 -21.32 2.88 -13.02
CA THR A 373 -20.85 3.89 -13.98
C THR A 373 -19.59 4.61 -13.53
N HIS A 374 -19.24 4.52 -12.25
CA HIS A 374 -18.16 5.28 -11.63
C HIS A 374 -18.30 6.81 -11.86
N LEU A 375 -19.54 7.30 -11.93
CA LEU A 375 -19.87 8.72 -11.99
C LEU A 375 -20.40 9.20 -10.66
N LEU A 376 -20.25 10.50 -10.39
CA LEU A 376 -20.70 11.13 -9.16
C LEU A 376 -22.03 11.85 -9.37
N LYS A 377 -22.95 11.66 -8.43
CA LYS A 377 -24.23 12.37 -8.36
C LYS A 377 -24.30 13.18 -7.08
N LEU A 378 -24.83 14.40 -7.15
CA LEU A 378 -25.05 15.21 -5.95
C LEU A 378 -26.03 14.47 -5.04
N LEU A 379 -25.63 14.21 -3.80
CA LEU A 379 -26.46 13.57 -2.78
C LEU A 379 -27.06 14.63 -1.86
N LYS A 380 -26.23 15.51 -1.30
CA LYS A 380 -26.63 16.57 -0.35
C LYS A 380 -25.72 17.78 -0.41
N THR A 381 -26.29 18.94 -0.08
CA THR A 381 -25.55 20.17 0.21
C THR A 381 -25.72 20.49 1.70
N LEU A 382 -24.61 20.60 2.42
CA LEU A 382 -24.55 20.95 3.84
C LEU A 382 -24.28 22.45 3.94
N GLU A 383 -25.32 23.20 4.26
CA GLU A 383 -25.32 24.66 4.30
C GLU A 383 -25.35 25.18 5.74
N GLY A 384 -25.02 26.46 5.92
CA GLY A 384 -25.10 27.15 7.22
C GLY A 384 -23.77 27.50 7.85
N HIS A 385 -22.63 27.07 7.26
CA HIS A 385 -21.31 27.48 7.73
C HIS A 385 -21.16 29.00 7.63
N ALA A 386 -20.61 29.61 8.68
CA ALA A 386 -20.39 31.07 8.72
C ALA A 386 -19.22 31.52 7.83
N TYR A 387 -18.29 30.61 7.54
CA TYR A 387 -17.09 30.84 6.74
C TYR A 387 -16.94 29.75 5.68
N GLY A 388 -16.05 29.98 4.71
CA GLY A 388 -15.67 28.96 3.72
C GLY A 388 -15.09 27.71 4.39
N VAL A 389 -15.24 26.56 3.74
CA VAL A 389 -14.76 25.27 4.27
C VAL A 389 -13.42 24.95 3.65
N SER A 390 -12.35 24.97 4.45
CA SER A 390 -10.97 24.77 4.01
C SER A 390 -10.52 23.32 4.10
N TYR A 391 -11.10 22.52 5.01
CA TYR A 391 -10.66 21.15 5.23
C TYR A 391 -11.80 20.29 5.81
N ILE A 392 -11.77 19.00 5.48
CA ILE A 392 -12.83 18.04 5.79
C ILE A 392 -12.23 16.70 6.21
N ALA A 393 -12.80 16.05 7.23
CA ALA A 393 -12.41 14.71 7.62
C ALA A 393 -13.62 13.78 7.87
N TRP A 394 -13.60 12.64 7.21
CA TRP A 394 -14.53 11.53 7.40
C TRP A 394 -14.22 10.77 8.69
N SER A 395 -15.26 10.40 9.43
CA SER A 395 -15.13 9.44 10.52
C SER A 395 -14.70 8.07 9.98
N PRO A 396 -14.05 7.21 10.79
CA PRO A 396 -13.59 5.89 10.34
C PRO A 396 -14.71 4.97 9.82
N ASP A 397 -15.94 5.22 10.26
CA ASP A 397 -17.17 4.50 9.86
C ASP A 397 -17.97 5.22 8.77
N ASP A 398 -17.49 6.36 8.24
CA ASP A 398 -18.10 7.20 7.21
C ASP A 398 -19.51 7.77 7.54
N ASN A 399 -19.96 7.63 8.80
CA ASN A 399 -21.27 8.13 9.24
C ASN A 399 -21.26 9.64 9.54
N TYR A 400 -20.10 10.17 9.95
CA TYR A 400 -19.94 11.56 10.34
C TYR A 400 -18.86 12.25 9.51
N LEU A 401 -19.03 13.55 9.37
CA LEU A 401 -18.09 14.42 8.68
C LEU A 401 -17.81 15.64 9.55
N VAL A 402 -16.54 15.94 9.79
CA VAL A 402 -16.13 17.21 10.38
C VAL A 402 -15.67 18.14 9.27
N ALA A 403 -16.24 19.35 9.25
CA ALA A 403 -15.83 20.44 8.38
C ALA A 403 -15.21 21.57 9.21
N CYS A 404 -14.11 22.12 8.71
CA CYS A 404 -13.37 23.21 9.34
C CYS A 404 -13.05 24.33 8.34
N GLY A 405 -12.93 25.54 8.88
CA GLY A 405 -12.75 26.76 8.09
C GLY A 405 -11.29 27.23 8.00
N PRO A 406 -11.04 28.37 7.32
CA PRO A 406 -9.71 28.97 7.21
C PRO A 406 -9.22 29.53 8.56
N ASP A 407 -8.01 30.10 8.58
CA ASP A 407 -7.31 30.60 9.79
C ASP A 407 -8.11 31.58 10.67
N ASP A 408 -9.16 32.21 10.14
CA ASP A 408 -10.02 33.13 10.90
C ASP A 408 -11.30 32.47 11.46
N CYS A 409 -11.50 31.16 11.20
CA CYS A 409 -12.65 30.41 11.66
C CYS A 409 -12.36 29.72 13.00
N SER A 410 -13.10 30.11 14.03
CA SER A 410 -13.04 29.48 15.37
C SER A 410 -13.98 28.28 15.54
N GLU A 411 -14.74 27.95 14.50
CA GLU A 411 -15.85 26.99 14.58
C GLU A 411 -15.57 25.71 13.79
N LEU A 412 -15.99 24.58 14.37
CA LEU A 412 -16.07 23.28 13.70
C LEU A 412 -17.50 22.79 13.62
N TRP A 413 -17.77 22.07 12.54
CA TRP A 413 -19.11 21.59 12.21
C TRP A 413 -19.07 20.08 12.05
N LEU A 414 -19.82 19.38 12.91
CA LEU A 414 -19.97 17.93 12.87
C LEU A 414 -21.32 17.57 12.25
N TRP A 415 -21.28 16.98 11.07
CA TRP A 415 -22.46 16.61 10.30
C TRP A 415 -22.71 15.11 10.35
N ASN A 416 -23.98 14.72 10.42
CA ASN A 416 -24.38 13.37 10.09
C ASN A 416 -24.56 13.24 8.58
N VAL A 417 -23.78 12.37 7.93
CA VAL A 417 -23.77 12.26 6.47
C VAL A 417 -25.09 11.65 5.96
N GLN A 418 -25.65 10.69 6.70
CA GLN A 418 -26.86 9.98 6.31
C GLN A 418 -28.11 10.86 6.40
N THR A 419 -28.24 11.69 7.43
CA THR A 419 -29.40 12.60 7.57
C THR A 419 -29.15 13.96 6.92
N GLY A 420 -27.90 14.39 6.82
CA GLY A 420 -27.52 15.74 6.35
C GLY A 420 -27.76 16.81 7.40
N GLU A 421 -28.05 16.42 8.64
CA GLU A 421 -28.31 17.33 9.73
C GLU A 421 -27.02 17.65 10.49
N LEU A 422 -26.93 18.89 10.95
CA LEU A 422 -25.87 19.33 11.83
C LEU A 422 -26.08 18.66 13.19
N ARG A 423 -25.12 17.84 13.62
CA ARG A 423 -25.17 17.21 14.94
C ARG A 423 -24.70 18.17 16.01
N THR A 424 -23.50 18.72 15.82
CA THR A 424 -22.84 19.56 16.82
C THR A 424 -22.05 20.66 16.14
N LYS A 425 -22.09 21.85 16.74
CA LYS A 425 -21.19 22.96 16.44
C LYS A 425 -20.26 23.17 17.63
N MET A 426 -18.96 23.22 17.37
CA MET A 426 -17.95 23.34 18.43
C MET A 426 -17.11 24.59 18.21
N SER A 427 -16.92 25.38 19.26
CA SER A 427 -16.05 26.56 19.29
C SER A 427 -15.60 26.74 20.73
N GLN A 428 -14.29 26.84 20.96
CA GLN A 428 -13.75 26.96 22.32
C GLN A 428 -13.50 28.43 22.69
N SER A 429 -12.74 29.15 21.87
CA SER A 429 -12.55 30.60 21.98
C SER A 429 -12.70 31.26 20.61
N HIS A 430 -13.17 32.50 20.58
CA HIS A 430 -13.24 33.29 19.36
C HIS A 430 -11.86 33.71 18.82
N GLU A 431 -10.81 33.56 19.63
CA GLU A 431 -9.42 33.85 19.23
C GLU A 431 -8.69 32.63 18.68
N ASP A 432 -9.28 31.44 18.81
CA ASP A 432 -8.70 30.20 18.28
C ASP A 432 -9.04 30.04 16.79
N SER A 433 -8.16 29.37 16.06
CA SER A 433 -8.40 28.96 14.68
C SER A 433 -8.45 27.43 14.63
N LEU A 434 -9.55 26.86 14.11
CA LEU A 434 -9.69 25.41 13.96
C LEU A 434 -9.64 25.08 12.47
N THR A 435 -8.44 24.77 11.98
CA THR A 435 -8.15 24.66 10.53
C THR A 435 -7.82 23.25 10.08
N SER A 436 -7.48 22.37 11.01
CA SER A 436 -7.21 20.96 10.75
C SER A 436 -7.94 20.08 11.76
N VAL A 437 -8.35 18.90 11.31
CA VAL A 437 -8.99 17.89 12.15
C VAL A 437 -8.51 16.49 11.77
N ALA A 438 -8.35 15.62 12.77
CA ALA A 438 -8.04 14.21 12.60
C ALA A 438 -8.92 13.35 13.50
N TRP A 439 -9.53 12.31 12.92
CA TRP A 439 -10.35 11.36 13.67
C TRP A 439 -9.48 10.33 14.37
N ASN A 440 -9.81 10.02 15.63
CA ASN A 440 -9.26 8.82 16.24
C ASN A 440 -9.84 7.58 15.54
N PRO A 441 -9.05 6.49 15.38
CA PRO A 441 -9.54 5.24 14.82
C PRO A 441 -10.71 4.61 15.59
N ASP A 442 -10.95 5.02 16.84
CA ASP A 442 -12.09 4.57 17.65
C ASP A 442 -13.45 5.11 17.17
N GLY A 443 -13.46 6.14 16.30
CA GLY A 443 -14.66 6.79 15.78
C GLY A 443 -15.47 7.59 16.82
N LYS A 444 -14.99 7.70 18.05
CA LYS A 444 -15.68 8.37 19.16
C LYS A 444 -15.07 9.72 19.51
N ARG A 445 -13.81 9.92 19.15
CA ARG A 445 -13.05 11.12 19.44
C ARG A 445 -12.39 11.64 18.17
N PHE A 446 -12.16 12.94 18.14
CA PHE A 446 -11.35 13.57 17.11
C PHE A 446 -10.52 14.67 17.75
N VAL A 447 -9.51 15.12 17.02
CA VAL A 447 -8.56 16.10 17.50
C VAL A 447 -8.46 17.22 16.48
N THR A 448 -8.44 18.45 16.97
CA THR A 448 -8.54 19.67 16.17
C THR A 448 -7.54 20.70 16.64
N GLY A 449 -7.10 21.56 15.73
CA GLY A 449 -6.29 22.72 16.05
C GLY A 449 -5.99 23.54 14.81
N GLY A 450 -5.27 24.64 15.01
CA GLY A 450 -4.79 25.49 13.93
C GLY A 450 -3.62 26.35 14.36
N GLN A 451 -3.39 27.44 13.64
CA GLN A 451 -2.25 28.33 13.85
C GLN A 451 -2.42 29.28 15.04
N ARG A 452 -3.67 29.55 15.43
CA ARG A 452 -4.07 30.34 16.60
C ARG A 452 -4.77 29.44 17.59
N GLY A 453 -4.47 29.62 18.88
CA GLY A 453 -5.08 28.85 19.95
C GLY A 453 -4.35 27.56 20.29
N GLN A 454 -5.08 26.66 20.94
CA GLN A 454 -4.57 25.37 21.42
C GLN A 454 -5.00 24.21 20.52
N PHE A 455 -4.40 23.06 20.80
CA PHE A 455 -4.74 21.79 20.18
C PHE A 455 -5.68 21.00 21.10
N TYR A 456 -6.88 20.65 20.64
CA TYR A 456 -7.97 20.11 21.44
C TYR A 456 -8.35 18.69 21.02
N GLN A 457 -8.56 17.79 21.98
CA GLN A 457 -9.21 16.50 21.79
C GLN A 457 -10.65 16.57 22.27
N CYS A 458 -11.59 16.19 21.41
CA CYS A 458 -13.01 16.35 21.65
C CYS A 458 -13.78 15.06 21.39
N ASP A 459 -14.96 14.95 22.00
CA ASP A 459 -15.93 13.90 21.69
C ASP A 459 -16.93 14.32 20.59
N LEU A 460 -17.80 13.40 20.19
CA LEU A 460 -18.84 13.64 19.19
C LEU A 460 -19.93 14.64 19.63
N ASP A 461 -20.07 14.87 20.93
CA ASP A 461 -21.05 15.80 21.49
C ASP A 461 -20.46 17.22 21.64
N GLY A 462 -19.19 17.40 21.26
CA GLY A 462 -18.48 18.67 21.27
C GLY A 462 -17.84 19.00 22.62
N ASN A 463 -17.82 18.05 23.56
CA ASN A 463 -17.17 18.24 24.84
C ASN A 463 -15.65 18.13 24.67
N LEU A 464 -14.93 19.05 25.31
CA LEU A 464 -13.48 19.01 25.41
C LEU A 464 -13.05 17.92 26.39
N LEU A 465 -12.22 17.00 25.92
CA LEU A 465 -11.63 15.93 26.75
C LEU A 465 -10.26 16.32 27.28
N ASP A 466 -9.39 16.82 26.40
CA ASP A 466 -8.02 17.19 26.74
C ASP A 466 -7.47 18.24 25.75
N SER A 467 -6.39 18.93 26.11
CA SER A 467 -5.78 19.96 25.27
C SER A 467 -4.27 20.13 25.49
N TRP A 468 -3.55 20.48 24.44
CA TRP A 468 -2.15 20.86 24.50
C TRP A 468 -1.98 22.37 24.32
N GLU A 469 -1.39 23.01 25.33
CA GLU A 469 -1.19 24.45 25.34
C GLU A 469 0.09 24.88 24.59
N GLY A 470 0.00 25.98 23.85
CA GLY A 470 1.11 26.62 23.15
C GLY A 470 1.54 25.92 21.87
N VAL A 471 0.83 24.88 21.44
CA VAL A 471 1.14 24.11 20.23
C VAL A 471 0.31 24.62 19.06
N ARG A 472 0.98 25.27 18.10
CA ARG A 472 0.36 25.75 16.86
C ARG A 472 0.52 24.70 15.78
N VAL A 473 -0.59 24.27 15.19
CA VAL A 473 -0.62 23.15 14.26
C VAL A 473 -1.11 23.58 12.89
N GLN A 474 -0.52 23.06 11.83
CA GLN A 474 -0.97 23.29 10.45
C GLN A 474 -1.84 22.13 9.95
N CYS A 475 -1.43 20.92 10.26
CA CYS A 475 -2.08 19.69 9.84
C CYS A 475 -1.94 18.63 10.94
N LEU A 476 -2.94 17.76 11.04
CA LEU A 476 -3.10 16.75 12.08
C LEU A 476 -3.39 15.38 11.48
N TRP A 477 -2.88 14.34 12.13
CA TRP A 477 -3.19 12.95 11.78
C TRP A 477 -3.13 12.03 13.00
N CYS A 478 -4.18 11.26 13.25
CA CYS A 478 -4.15 10.24 14.31
C CYS A 478 -3.60 8.91 13.77
N LEU A 479 -2.66 8.32 14.49
CA LEU A 479 -2.13 7.01 14.13
C LEU A 479 -3.14 5.90 14.45
N SER A 480 -2.96 4.74 13.82
CA SER A 480 -3.82 3.56 14.00
C SER A 480 -3.76 2.96 15.42
N ASP A 481 -2.79 3.37 16.24
CA ASP A 481 -2.71 3.02 17.65
C ASP A 481 -3.82 3.68 18.51
N GLY A 482 -4.46 4.74 17.98
CA GLY A 482 -5.50 5.52 18.67
C GLY A 482 -5.02 6.36 19.85
N LYS A 483 -3.71 6.46 20.06
CA LYS A 483 -3.09 7.15 21.20
C LYS A 483 -2.23 8.31 20.76
N THR A 484 -1.52 8.12 19.65
CA THR A 484 -0.53 9.08 19.15
C THR A 484 -1.14 9.90 18.04
N VAL A 485 -1.05 11.23 18.18
CA VAL A 485 -1.44 12.18 17.15
C VAL A 485 -0.23 12.89 16.61
N LEU A 486 -0.05 12.82 15.31
CA LEU A 486 0.97 13.57 14.59
C LEU A 486 0.44 14.96 14.32
N ALA A 487 1.22 15.97 14.67
CA ALA A 487 0.95 17.35 14.33
C ALA A 487 2.16 17.98 13.67
N SER A 488 1.90 18.69 12.57
CA SER A 488 2.88 19.55 11.92
C SER A 488 2.85 20.93 12.61
N ASP A 489 4.01 21.37 13.06
CA ASP A 489 4.21 22.58 13.83
C ASP A 489 4.74 23.71 12.92
N THR A 490 4.50 24.96 13.33
CA THR A 490 5.08 26.18 12.73
C THR A 490 6.62 26.17 12.69
N HIS A 491 7.25 25.34 13.52
CA HIS A 491 8.70 25.10 13.55
C HIS A 491 9.21 24.09 12.50
N GLN A 492 8.51 23.91 11.38
CA GLN A 492 8.96 23.10 10.23
C GLN A 492 9.22 21.63 10.58
N ARG A 493 8.40 21.07 11.48
CA ARG A 493 8.60 19.72 12.03
C ARG A 493 7.27 19.01 12.23
N ILE A 494 7.35 17.67 12.32
CA ILE A 494 6.22 16.83 12.75
C ILE A 494 6.57 16.20 14.08
N ARG A 495 5.73 16.47 15.07
CA ARG A 495 5.81 15.85 16.41
C ARG A 495 4.65 14.88 16.60
N GLY A 496 4.91 13.80 17.32
CA GLY A 496 3.88 12.91 17.84
C GLY A 496 3.54 13.29 19.28
N TYR A 497 2.26 13.48 19.56
CA TYR A 497 1.69 13.79 20.86
C TYR A 497 0.86 12.60 21.34
N ASN A 498 1.14 12.11 22.54
CA ASN A 498 0.35 11.07 23.18
C ASN A 498 -0.54 11.70 24.25
N PHE A 499 -1.85 11.62 24.07
CA PHE A 499 -2.84 12.19 24.99
C PHE A 499 -3.03 11.37 26.27
N GLU A 500 -2.67 10.08 26.29
CA GLU A 500 -2.77 9.28 27.53
C GLU A 500 -1.63 9.59 28.50
N ASP A 501 -0.40 9.69 27.96
CA ASP A 501 0.81 9.89 28.76
C ASP A 501 1.22 11.37 28.88
N LEU A 502 0.56 12.26 28.13
CA LEU A 502 0.95 13.67 27.96
C LEU A 502 2.44 13.82 27.60
N THR A 503 2.92 12.96 26.69
CA THR A 503 4.29 13.02 26.18
C THR A 503 4.33 13.41 24.72
N ASP A 504 5.35 14.16 24.32
CA ASP A 504 5.55 14.56 22.95
C ASP A 504 6.96 14.20 22.45
N ARG A 505 7.07 13.86 21.16
CA ARG A 505 8.33 13.42 20.54
C ARG A 505 8.46 13.98 19.14
N ASN A 506 9.65 14.50 18.82
CA ASN A 506 9.96 14.90 17.45
C ASN A 506 10.17 13.65 16.57
N ILE A 507 9.58 13.64 15.37
CA ILE A 507 9.67 12.53 14.41
C ILE A 507 10.37 12.98 13.13
N VAL A 508 9.91 14.10 12.55
CA VAL A 508 10.43 14.63 11.29
C VAL A 508 10.83 16.10 11.47
N GLN A 509 11.97 16.48 10.89
CA GLN A 509 12.42 17.86 10.79
C GLN A 509 12.73 18.17 9.33
N GLU A 510 12.17 19.27 8.82
CA GLU A 510 12.40 19.79 7.48
C GLU A 510 13.04 21.18 7.55
N ASP A 511 13.61 21.62 6.42
CA ASP A 511 14.26 22.93 6.27
C ASP A 511 13.27 24.06 5.96
N HIS A 512 12.05 23.71 5.55
CA HIS A 512 11.01 24.62 5.10
C HIS A 512 9.66 24.26 5.73
N PRO A 513 8.71 25.21 5.80
CA PRO A 513 7.39 24.98 6.38
C PRO A 513 6.64 23.82 5.72
N ILE A 514 6.10 22.94 6.55
CA ILE A 514 5.25 21.83 6.12
C ILE A 514 3.81 22.38 6.04
N MET A 515 3.25 22.41 4.84
CA MET A 515 1.92 22.98 4.59
C MET A 515 0.83 21.95 4.88
N SER A 516 1.04 20.71 4.45
CA SER A 516 0.15 19.61 4.75
C SER A 516 0.93 18.30 4.76
N PHE A 517 0.34 17.26 5.35
CA PHE A 517 0.88 15.92 5.21
C PHE A 517 -0.22 14.86 5.22
N THR A 518 0.08 13.73 4.61
CA THR A 518 -0.79 12.55 4.55
C THR A 518 0.02 11.31 4.93
N ILE A 519 -0.55 10.41 5.71
CA ILE A 519 0.11 9.17 6.14
C ILE A 519 -0.44 7.99 5.34
N SER A 520 0.45 7.04 4.99
CA SER A 520 0.07 5.77 4.36
C SER A 520 -0.86 4.93 5.23
N LYS A 521 -1.67 4.05 4.63
CA LYS A 521 -2.53 3.07 5.37
C LYS A 521 -1.74 2.23 6.39
N THR A 522 -0.48 1.94 6.11
CA THR A 522 0.40 1.18 7.01
C THR A 522 0.91 1.98 8.20
N GLY A 523 0.80 3.31 8.19
CA GLY A 523 1.38 4.20 9.19
C GLY A 523 2.90 4.39 9.09
N ARG A 524 3.57 3.70 8.15
CA ARG A 524 5.04 3.75 8.03
C ARG A 524 5.53 4.97 7.27
N LEU A 525 4.84 5.33 6.19
CA LEU A 525 5.28 6.41 5.31
C LEU A 525 4.42 7.66 5.49
N ALA A 526 5.07 8.82 5.40
CA ALA A 526 4.45 10.12 5.40
C ALA A 526 4.77 10.86 4.10
N LEU A 527 3.75 11.46 3.50
CA LEU A 527 3.86 12.33 2.35
C LEU A 527 3.69 13.77 2.82
N LEU A 528 4.71 14.60 2.60
CA LEU A 528 4.75 15.98 3.06
C LEU A 528 4.68 16.93 1.87
N ASN A 529 3.83 17.94 1.96
CA ASN A 529 3.83 19.08 1.07
C ASN A 529 4.64 20.20 1.72
N VAL A 530 5.86 20.41 1.23
CA VAL A 530 6.81 21.37 1.79
C VAL A 530 6.79 22.63 0.92
N ALA A 531 6.60 23.79 1.56
CA ALA A 531 6.58 25.07 0.87
C ALA A 531 7.85 25.26 0.03
N THR A 532 7.72 25.69 -1.23
CA THR A 532 8.81 25.94 -2.21
C THR A 532 9.64 24.74 -2.66
N GLN A 533 9.63 23.61 -1.94
CA GLN A 533 10.42 22.41 -2.26
C GLN A 533 9.58 21.29 -2.90
N GLY A 534 8.25 21.38 -2.82
CA GLY A 534 7.34 20.40 -3.40
C GLY A 534 7.03 19.25 -2.45
N VAL A 535 6.90 18.04 -3.01
CA VAL A 535 6.41 16.88 -2.26
C VAL A 535 7.57 15.98 -1.80
N HIS A 536 7.65 15.69 -0.51
CA HIS A 536 8.67 14.82 0.09
C HIS A 536 8.04 13.55 0.65
N LEU A 537 8.70 12.40 0.48
CA LEU A 537 8.31 11.13 1.10
C LEU A 537 9.26 10.78 2.24
N TRP A 538 8.71 10.54 3.42
CA TRP A 538 9.44 10.15 4.62
C TRP A 538 9.06 8.75 5.09
N ASP A 539 10.03 8.05 5.65
CA ASP A 539 9.79 6.88 6.50
C ASP A 539 9.78 7.33 7.96
N LEU A 540 8.63 7.20 8.62
CA LEU A 540 8.43 7.61 10.01
C LEU A 540 9.09 6.66 11.01
N GLN A 541 9.25 5.38 10.64
CA GLN A 541 9.88 4.38 11.50
C GLN A 541 11.39 4.61 11.55
N ASP A 542 12.00 4.77 10.36
CA ASP A 542 13.45 4.97 10.22
C ASP A 542 13.84 6.45 10.39
N ARG A 543 12.88 7.37 10.32
CA ARG A 543 13.05 8.84 10.41
C ARG A 543 13.99 9.39 9.33
N VAL A 544 13.86 8.85 8.13
CA VAL A 544 14.70 9.22 6.98
C VAL A 544 13.83 9.71 5.83
N LEU A 545 14.30 10.77 5.18
CA LEU A 545 13.77 11.23 3.90
C LEU A 545 14.04 10.15 2.83
N VAL A 546 12.98 9.58 2.29
CA VAL A 546 13.06 8.52 1.27
C VAL A 546 13.30 9.14 -0.10
N ARG A 547 12.49 10.15 -0.49
CA ARG A 547 12.56 10.80 -1.82
C ARG A 547 11.99 12.22 -1.80
N LYS A 548 12.44 13.05 -2.75
CA LYS A 548 11.83 14.33 -3.12
C LYS A 548 11.29 14.23 -4.54
N TYR A 549 10.02 14.61 -4.75
CA TYR A 549 9.38 14.57 -6.06
C TYR A 549 9.51 15.91 -6.78
N GLN A 550 9.80 15.86 -8.07
CA GLN A 550 10.04 17.04 -8.89
C GLN A 550 8.86 17.32 -9.83
N GLY A 551 8.78 18.55 -10.32
CA GLY A 551 7.80 19.00 -11.32
C GLY A 551 6.66 19.84 -10.74
N VAL A 552 6.30 19.65 -9.48
CA VAL A 552 5.24 20.42 -8.82
C VAL A 552 5.69 21.86 -8.53
N THR A 553 4.84 22.82 -8.85
CA THR A 553 4.98 24.21 -8.37
C THR A 553 4.15 24.40 -7.11
N GLN A 554 4.82 24.81 -6.03
CA GLN A 554 4.22 25.04 -4.72
C GLN A 554 4.87 26.26 -4.08
N GLY A 555 4.07 27.21 -3.63
CA GLY A 555 4.53 28.47 -3.07
C GLY A 555 3.73 28.84 -1.83
N PHE A 556 2.56 29.41 -2.05
CA PHE A 556 1.78 30.10 -1.01
C PHE A 556 0.53 29.34 -0.59
N TYR A 557 -0.02 28.51 -1.48
CA TYR A 557 -1.28 27.82 -1.22
C TYR A 557 -1.06 26.44 -0.60
N THR A 558 -1.90 26.09 0.37
CA THR A 558 -1.85 24.76 1.02
C THR A 558 -2.38 23.72 0.05
N ILE A 559 -1.47 22.88 -0.44
CA ILE A 559 -1.81 21.77 -1.33
C ILE A 559 -1.86 20.48 -0.51
N HIS A 560 -2.92 19.70 -0.71
CA HIS A 560 -3.11 18.40 -0.09
C HIS A 560 -2.88 17.28 -1.10
N SER A 561 -1.77 16.57 -0.91
CA SER A 561 -1.43 15.37 -1.70
C SER A 561 -1.94 14.11 -1.02
N CYS A 562 -2.14 13.05 -1.80
CA CYS A 562 -2.55 11.75 -1.28
C CYS A 562 -1.75 10.59 -1.89
N PHE A 563 -1.76 9.48 -1.15
CA PHE A 563 -1.38 8.18 -1.68
C PHE A 563 -2.51 7.59 -2.51
N GLY A 564 -2.13 6.90 -3.58
CA GLY A 564 -3.05 6.42 -4.60
C GLY A 564 -2.76 5.00 -5.06
N GLY A 565 -3.79 4.42 -5.64
CA GLY A 565 -3.79 3.06 -6.17
C GLY A 565 -3.94 1.97 -5.13
N HIS A 566 -3.97 0.72 -5.61
CA HIS A 566 -4.34 -0.42 -4.78
C HIS A 566 -3.41 -0.61 -3.57
N ASN A 567 -2.09 -0.50 -3.78
CA ASN A 567 -1.04 -0.72 -2.76
C ASN A 567 -0.39 0.58 -2.27
N GLU A 568 -0.96 1.75 -2.56
CA GLU A 568 -0.32 3.05 -2.28
C GLU A 568 1.05 3.23 -2.97
N ASP A 569 1.18 2.66 -4.17
CA ASP A 569 2.36 2.78 -5.02
C ASP A 569 2.41 4.10 -5.80
N PHE A 570 1.27 4.79 -5.89
CA PHE A 570 1.18 6.09 -6.54
C PHE A 570 1.04 7.21 -5.53
N ILE A 571 1.51 8.38 -5.93
CA ILE A 571 1.33 9.63 -5.21
C ILE A 571 0.73 10.61 -6.20
N SER A 572 -0.28 11.35 -5.76
CA SER A 572 -0.90 12.41 -6.55
C SER A 572 -0.93 13.71 -5.78
N SER A 573 -0.62 14.80 -6.46
CA SER A 573 -0.59 16.14 -5.89
C SER A 573 -1.18 17.15 -6.88
N GLY A 574 -1.86 18.16 -6.34
CA GLY A 574 -2.21 19.35 -7.08
C GLY A 574 -1.00 20.27 -7.22
N SER A 575 -1.12 21.32 -8.02
CA SER A 575 -0.07 22.31 -8.21
C SER A 575 -0.66 23.69 -8.47
N GLU A 576 0.14 24.72 -8.16
CA GLU A 576 -0.25 26.10 -8.44
C GLU A 576 -0.30 26.40 -9.95
N ASP A 577 0.36 25.58 -10.78
CA ASP A 577 0.34 25.67 -12.25
C ASP A 577 -0.92 25.10 -12.93
N HIS A 578 -1.95 24.79 -12.13
CA HIS A 578 -3.27 24.30 -12.56
C HIS A 578 -3.27 22.84 -13.03
N LYS A 579 -2.19 22.09 -12.80
CA LYS A 579 -2.09 20.67 -13.14
C LYS A 579 -2.22 19.77 -11.91
N VAL A 580 -2.55 18.52 -12.17
CA VAL A 580 -2.39 17.42 -11.22
C VAL A 580 -1.21 16.56 -11.66
N TYR A 581 -0.27 16.34 -10.76
CA TYR A 581 0.89 15.49 -11.00
C TYR A 581 0.71 14.15 -10.32
N ILE A 582 1.09 13.09 -11.01
CA ILE A 582 1.10 11.73 -10.48
C ILE A 582 2.51 11.16 -10.61
N TRP A 583 3.03 10.59 -9.52
CA TRP A 583 4.30 9.90 -9.46
C TRP A 583 4.09 8.43 -9.10
N HIS A 584 4.98 7.59 -9.59
CA HIS A 584 5.21 6.30 -8.97
C HIS A 584 6.14 6.52 -7.78
N LYS A 585 5.86 5.92 -6.62
CA LYS A 585 6.63 6.05 -5.37
C LYS A 585 8.13 5.78 -5.52
N ARG A 586 8.53 5.04 -6.55
CA ARG A 586 9.91 4.67 -6.89
C ARG A 586 10.63 5.70 -7.79
N SER A 587 9.88 6.56 -8.48
CA SER A 587 10.37 7.53 -9.45
C SER A 587 10.28 8.95 -8.90
N GLU A 588 11.34 9.74 -9.07
CA GLU A 588 11.34 11.15 -8.66
C GLU A 588 10.59 12.05 -9.66
N LEU A 589 10.58 11.64 -10.93
CA LEU A 589 9.87 12.35 -12.01
C LEU A 589 8.41 11.88 -12.13
N PRO A 590 7.49 12.78 -12.52
CA PRO A 590 6.09 12.45 -12.67
C PRO A 590 5.88 11.46 -13.82
N ILE A 591 5.01 10.49 -13.61
CA ILE A 591 4.57 9.55 -14.65
C ILE A 591 3.43 10.13 -15.49
N ALA A 592 2.64 11.04 -14.91
CA ALA A 592 1.55 11.71 -15.59
C ALA A 592 1.39 13.14 -15.09
N GLU A 593 1.13 14.04 -16.03
CA GLU A 593 0.67 15.41 -15.80
C GLU A 593 -0.74 15.50 -16.37
N LEU A 594 -1.71 15.83 -15.52
CA LEU A 594 -3.10 15.96 -15.91
C LEU A 594 -3.45 17.44 -16.01
N THR A 595 -3.98 17.82 -17.17
CA THR A 595 -4.35 19.19 -17.49
C THR A 595 -5.87 19.30 -17.62
N GLY A 596 -6.44 20.41 -17.17
CA GLY A 596 -7.85 20.71 -17.39
C GLY A 596 -8.38 21.79 -16.45
N HIS A 597 -7.90 21.86 -15.22
CA HIS A 597 -8.21 22.98 -14.35
C HIS A 597 -7.63 24.28 -14.91
N THR A 598 -8.29 25.39 -14.61
CA THR A 598 -7.90 26.73 -15.09
C THR A 598 -7.24 27.58 -14.01
N ARG A 599 -7.20 27.07 -12.77
CA ARG A 599 -6.58 27.68 -11.59
C ARG A 599 -5.89 26.61 -10.74
N THR A 600 -5.18 27.07 -9.71
CA THR A 600 -4.52 26.30 -8.65
C THR A 600 -5.34 25.09 -8.23
N VAL A 601 -4.70 23.93 -8.12
CA VAL A 601 -5.33 22.70 -7.62
C VAL A 601 -4.91 22.50 -6.17
N ASN A 602 -5.85 22.69 -5.24
CA ASN A 602 -5.59 22.69 -3.81
C ASN A 602 -5.58 21.29 -3.20
N CYS A 603 -6.39 20.38 -3.71
CA CYS A 603 -6.55 19.06 -3.10
C CYS A 603 -6.74 17.98 -4.15
N VAL A 604 -6.12 16.84 -3.92
CA VAL A 604 -6.34 15.62 -4.70
C VAL A 604 -6.68 14.49 -3.76
N SER A 605 -7.72 13.73 -4.06
CA SER A 605 -8.13 12.55 -3.32
C SER A 605 -8.26 11.35 -4.24
N TRP A 606 -7.62 10.24 -3.86
CA TRP A 606 -7.78 8.97 -4.54
C TRP A 606 -8.90 8.15 -3.89
N ASN A 607 -9.71 7.44 -4.69
CA ASN A 607 -10.74 6.56 -4.12
C ASN A 607 -10.10 5.29 -3.52
N PRO A 608 -10.33 4.98 -2.23
CA PRO A 608 -9.68 3.86 -1.54
C PRO A 608 -10.15 2.47 -2.01
N GLN A 609 -11.36 2.35 -2.55
CA GLN A 609 -11.92 1.08 -3.03
C GLN A 609 -11.87 0.92 -4.54
N ILE A 610 -11.89 2.03 -5.29
CA ILE A 610 -11.83 2.06 -6.76
C ILE A 610 -10.50 2.70 -7.18
N PRO A 611 -9.43 1.92 -7.39
CA PRO A 611 -8.11 2.49 -7.67
C PRO A 611 -8.05 3.26 -8.99
N SER A 612 -8.97 3.03 -9.92
CA SER A 612 -9.03 3.74 -11.19
C SER A 612 -9.75 5.08 -11.11
N MET A 613 -10.15 5.56 -9.92
CA MET A 613 -10.86 6.82 -9.73
C MET A 613 -10.08 7.76 -8.80
N MET A 614 -9.97 9.03 -9.22
CA MET A 614 -9.34 10.10 -8.45
C MET A 614 -10.16 11.39 -8.62
N ALA A 615 -10.15 12.27 -7.63
CA ALA A 615 -10.79 13.57 -7.65
C ALA A 615 -9.77 14.68 -7.39
N SER A 616 -9.91 15.82 -8.06
CA SER A 616 -9.14 17.04 -7.77
C SER A 616 -10.06 18.24 -7.60
N ALA A 617 -9.77 19.07 -6.59
CA ALA A 617 -10.47 20.31 -6.29
C ALA A 617 -9.59 21.53 -6.60
N SER A 618 -10.18 22.58 -7.17
CA SER A 618 -9.47 23.77 -7.65
C SER A 618 -10.18 25.07 -7.32
N ASP A 619 -9.40 26.14 -7.26
CA ASP A 619 -9.87 27.53 -7.20
C ASP A 619 -10.69 27.96 -8.44
N ASP A 620 -10.72 27.15 -9.51
CA ASP A 620 -11.62 27.42 -10.64
C ASP A 620 -13.09 27.13 -10.35
N GLY A 621 -13.40 26.69 -9.13
CA GLY A 621 -14.75 26.37 -8.68
C GLY A 621 -15.24 24.99 -9.13
N THR A 622 -14.37 24.21 -9.77
CA THR A 622 -14.72 22.88 -10.27
C THR A 622 -14.03 21.77 -9.48
N VAL A 623 -14.69 20.62 -9.44
CA VAL A 623 -14.07 19.36 -9.02
C VAL A 623 -14.02 18.42 -10.21
N ARG A 624 -12.83 17.95 -10.56
CA ARG A 624 -12.64 17.02 -11.69
C ARG A 624 -12.49 15.60 -11.18
N ILE A 625 -13.22 14.70 -11.81
CA ILE A 625 -13.11 13.25 -11.58
C ILE A 625 -12.29 12.65 -12.71
N TRP A 626 -11.20 12.00 -12.35
CA TRP A 626 -10.24 11.36 -13.23
C TRP A 626 -10.46 9.85 -13.24
N GLY A 627 -10.45 9.28 -14.42
CA GLY A 627 -10.65 7.86 -14.65
C GLY A 627 -9.85 7.33 -15.85
N PRO A 628 -10.03 6.04 -16.19
CA PRO A 628 -9.41 5.44 -17.37
C PRO A 628 -9.88 6.17 -18.64
N ALA A 629 -9.24 5.90 -19.78
CA ALA A 629 -9.68 6.41 -21.07
C ALA A 629 -11.14 5.98 -21.31
N PRO A 630 -12.00 6.88 -21.81
CA PRO A 630 -13.34 6.50 -22.24
C PRO A 630 -13.24 5.39 -23.29
N PHE A 631 -14.17 4.44 -23.24
CA PHE A 631 -14.27 3.40 -24.25
C PHE A 631 -14.72 4.06 -25.56
N ILE A 632 -13.79 4.26 -26.50
CA ILE A 632 -14.13 4.70 -27.85
C ILE A 632 -14.56 3.45 -28.60
N ASP A 633 -15.86 3.30 -28.84
CA ASP A 633 -16.37 2.26 -29.71
C ASP A 633 -15.94 2.59 -31.14
N HIS A 634 -15.25 1.66 -31.81
CA HIS A 634 -14.72 1.88 -33.16
C HIS A 634 -15.82 2.00 -34.25
N GLN A 635 -17.09 1.96 -33.87
CA GLN A 635 -18.23 2.12 -34.78
C GLN A 635 -18.53 3.59 -35.17
N ASN A 636 -18.05 4.59 -34.41
CA ASN A 636 -18.32 6.00 -34.71
C ASN A 636 -17.29 6.69 -35.62
N ILE A 637 -16.24 5.98 -36.06
CA ILE A 637 -15.23 6.56 -36.97
C ILE A 637 -15.72 6.56 -38.43
N GLU A 638 -16.72 5.74 -38.79
CA GLU A 638 -17.28 5.72 -40.15
C GLU A 638 -18.37 6.79 -40.37
N GLU A 639 -19.01 7.31 -39.31
CA GLU A 639 -19.99 8.41 -39.44
C GLU A 639 -19.32 9.79 -39.54
N GLU A 640 -18.16 10.03 -38.90
CA GLU A 640 -17.42 11.28 -39.09
C GLU A 640 -16.70 11.34 -40.46
N CYS A 641 -16.22 10.22 -40.99
CA CYS A 641 -15.61 10.17 -42.34
C CYS A 641 -16.64 10.27 -43.49
N SER A 642 -17.93 10.00 -43.26
CA SER A 642 -18.98 10.12 -44.28
C SER A 642 -19.67 11.50 -44.29
N SER A 643 -19.43 12.33 -43.27
CA SER A 643 -19.94 13.72 -43.23
C SER A 643 -19.00 14.77 -43.84
N MET A 644 -17.79 14.37 -44.27
CA MET A 644 -16.85 15.24 -44.99
C MET A 644 -16.92 15.12 -46.52
N ASP A 645 -17.72 14.19 -47.06
CA ASP A 645 -17.94 14.01 -48.51
C ASP A 645 -19.43 14.17 -48.89
N SER A 646 -20.06 15.29 -48.50
CA SER A 646 -21.40 15.70 -48.99
C SER A 646 -21.54 17.20 -49.16
#